data_AF-A0A8H4RFW8-F1
#
_entry.id   AF-A0A8H4RFW8-F1
#
_cell.length_a   1.000
_cell.length_b   1.000
_cell.length_c   1.000
_cell.angle_alpha   90.00
_cell.angle_beta   90.00
_cell.angle_gamma   90.00
#
_symmetry.space_group_name_H-M   'P 1'
#
loop_
_entity.id
_entity.type
_entity.pdbx_description
1 polymer ?
#
loop_
_entity_poly.entity_id
_entity_poly.type
_entity_poly.pdbx_seq_one_letter_code
_entity_poly.pdbx_strand_id
1 'polypeptide(L)'
;MSDGARKFFEFSGGKTDRTSHKLHSPASSTASIPIDTPSDTSSSVSFEMPPRTNGKLNVPESTGEMVDIAINGTGRSRKMAQDRKQSSPMMPSFMVSAPGKVIVFGEHAVVHGKAAIAAAISLRSYLLVTALSKSKRIISLRFPDINLSHTWNIDDLPWDTFSQPSKKKYYYNLVTSLDPELVAAMQPHLANVSEGAPEEVRRVHRNSASCFLYLLLSLGSQSFPGCLYTLRSTIPIGAGLGSSASISVCLAGALLLQIRTLSGPHPDQPADEARLQIERINRWAFVGEMCIHGNPSGVDNTVATQGKGVIFQRSDYSKPPTVRPLWNFPELPLLLVDTKSPKSTAVEVAKVAALKKAHPQITESILHAIDKVGEGAAALIAHEDFDSEELSSLEELGKLMTVNHGLLVALGVSHPRLDRIRELVDHEGIGWTKLTGAGGGGCAITLLKPGITPERLRSLERTLDQEGYEKFETTLGCDGIGVLWPAVLKNGIEDDQGGEEIDQEKFLNADGIEGVEELVDPTIAAQLEAEYLASRPYQVLKDQKGLLHLTANEKSAYANYRFLDTGVWRTWPAAQQKEFWKAVEAQKIPIPLPKPADLGRDSRGKEIGSYTPEEFKQYRKRERDLGDLRRESERFRERRVLKKEEDSEGIEGEIEDERNRRKLIGLLRGKKMGIYEGDPEWDDVVPIPQDDGEGALAQIAYTDEYAEAMGYLRAVMASKEHSPRVLELTEHIISLNPAHYTVWLYRASTLFAISSPIEEELTWVNDVALENQKNYQIWHHRQLLIDALYPSISSPEELKALEDSERTFMTQMFDQDSKNYHVWCYRQYLVKKFNLFSSSEELKSVELLLRKDVRNNSAWSHRFFLVFSNPAYCTEGSKATEYDAKISDEILDREIEFCKAATFEAPQNQSPWNYLRGVLRKGGRKLQTLEFFASEFVKIPKEGKEDVRSSHALDFLADAWAEKGEVDKADTALRLLGDKYDRIRKNYWDWRSRLLKGGDTGGGVEGLAGKMKEMSVEK
;
A
#
# COMPACT_ATOMS: atom_id res chain seq x y z
N MET A 1 -34.83 -20.18 -18.72
CA MET A 1 -34.11 -19.09 -19.41
C MET A 1 -34.37 -19.23 -20.91
N SER A 2 -35.53 -18.79 -21.39
CA SER A 2 -36.07 -19.17 -22.72
C SER A 2 -36.11 -18.05 -23.76
N ASP A 3 -36.23 -16.79 -23.33
CA ASP A 3 -36.68 -15.70 -24.20
C ASP A 3 -35.59 -14.72 -24.63
N GLY A 4 -34.37 -14.85 -24.11
CA GLY A 4 -33.24 -13.95 -24.42
C GLY A 4 -32.60 -14.20 -25.80
N ALA A 5 -32.45 -15.46 -26.19
CA ALA A 5 -31.62 -15.85 -27.35
C ALA A 5 -32.25 -15.56 -28.73
N ARG A 6 -33.54 -15.19 -28.79
CA ARG A 6 -34.34 -15.22 -30.04
C ARG A 6 -34.35 -13.92 -30.85
N LYS A 7 -33.54 -12.91 -30.49
CA LYS A 7 -33.57 -11.55 -31.09
C LYS A 7 -32.33 -11.12 -31.86
N PHE A 8 -31.29 -11.95 -31.97
CA PHE A 8 -30.02 -11.58 -32.62
C PHE A 8 -29.82 -12.10 -34.06
N PHE A 9 -30.71 -12.96 -34.57
CA PHE A 9 -30.52 -13.67 -35.85
C PHE A 9 -31.39 -13.16 -37.03
N GLU A 10 -32.12 -12.06 -36.86
CA GLU A 10 -32.90 -11.44 -37.95
C GLU A 10 -32.34 -10.07 -38.35
N PHE A 11 -31.21 -10.02 -39.09
CA PHE A 11 -30.86 -8.88 -39.97
C PHE A 11 -29.67 -9.17 -40.92
N SER A 12 -29.80 -10.15 -41.83
CA SER A 12 -28.82 -10.38 -42.90
C SER A 12 -29.45 -10.88 -44.21
N GLY A 13 -29.82 -9.95 -45.09
CA GLY A 13 -30.37 -10.26 -46.42
C GLY A 13 -30.30 -9.06 -47.36
N GLY A 14 -29.20 -8.92 -48.12
CA GLY A 14 -28.79 -7.62 -48.68
C GLY A 14 -28.06 -7.58 -50.04
N LYS A 15 -27.98 -8.68 -50.80
CA LYS A 15 -27.52 -8.77 -52.20
C LYS A 15 -26.05 -8.40 -52.56
N THR A 16 -25.50 -9.23 -53.45
CA THR A 16 -24.41 -8.95 -54.40
C THR A 16 -24.74 -7.73 -55.30
N ASP A 17 -23.81 -7.01 -55.94
CA ASP A 17 -22.89 -7.59 -56.96
C ASP A 17 -21.67 -6.71 -57.38
N ARG A 18 -20.60 -7.44 -57.77
CA ARG A 18 -19.42 -7.20 -58.64
C ARG A 18 -18.93 -5.81 -59.17
N THR A 19 -17.63 -5.87 -59.54
CA THR A 19 -16.80 -5.04 -60.46
C THR A 19 -16.08 -3.81 -59.86
N SER A 20 -14.83 -3.44 -60.25
CA SER A 20 -13.83 -4.08 -61.15
C SER A 20 -12.37 -3.62 -60.86
N HIS A 21 -11.38 -4.34 -61.40
CA HIS A 21 -9.94 -4.07 -61.25
C HIS A 21 -9.45 -2.76 -61.90
N LYS A 22 -8.41 -2.12 -61.33
CA LYS A 22 -6.99 -2.11 -61.82
C LYS A 22 -6.12 -1.18 -60.95
N LEU A 23 -5.02 -1.66 -60.37
CA LEU A 23 -3.64 -1.62 -60.92
C LEU A 23 -3.14 -0.21 -61.29
N HIS A 24 -2.27 0.39 -60.45
CA HIS A 24 -0.85 0.55 -60.78
C HIS A 24 0.02 1.03 -59.59
N SER A 25 1.29 0.63 -59.63
CA SER A 25 2.45 1.06 -58.82
C SER A 25 3.59 1.46 -59.79
N PRO A 26 4.81 1.86 -59.37
CA PRO A 26 5.33 2.29 -58.06
C PRO A 26 6.16 3.61 -58.14
N ALA A 27 6.97 3.91 -57.10
CA ALA A 27 8.27 4.65 -57.15
C ALA A 27 8.25 6.18 -57.43
N SER A 28 9.26 6.98 -57.06
CA SER A 28 10.32 6.89 -56.01
C SER A 28 11.12 8.21 -55.94
N SER A 29 11.81 8.48 -54.81
CA SER A 29 13.02 9.36 -54.70
C SER A 29 12.84 10.87 -55.05
N THR A 30 13.66 11.83 -54.61
CA THR A 30 14.92 11.84 -53.83
C THR A 30 15.04 13.15 -53.02
N ALA A 31 15.99 13.25 -52.09
CA ALA A 31 16.25 14.44 -51.29
C ALA A 31 17.09 15.53 -52.02
N SER A 32 16.97 16.80 -51.58
CA SER A 32 18.13 17.70 -51.39
C SER A 32 17.78 19.00 -50.64
N ILE A 33 18.68 19.39 -49.72
CA ILE A 33 18.86 20.71 -49.06
C ILE A 33 19.99 21.48 -49.83
N PRO A 34 20.49 22.70 -49.49
CA PRO A 34 20.15 23.71 -48.44
C PRO A 34 20.20 25.20 -48.96
N ILE A 35 20.41 26.19 -48.05
CA ILE A 35 20.93 27.58 -48.28
C ILE A 35 19.87 28.60 -48.82
N ASP A 36 19.75 29.89 -48.42
CA ASP A 36 20.52 30.81 -47.53
C ASP A 36 19.62 31.83 -46.74
N THR A 37 20.24 32.79 -46.03
CA THR A 37 19.67 34.01 -45.37
C THR A 37 20.05 35.30 -46.15
N PRO A 38 19.88 36.59 -45.72
CA PRO A 38 19.14 37.24 -44.59
C PRO A 38 18.34 38.54 -45.01
N SER A 39 18.07 39.47 -44.05
CA SER A 39 17.67 40.91 -44.18
C SER A 39 16.17 41.22 -44.52
N ASP A 40 15.39 41.94 -43.69
CA ASP A 40 15.21 43.43 -43.49
C ASP A 40 13.92 43.97 -44.21
N THR A 41 13.22 45.06 -43.83
CA THR A 41 13.41 46.16 -42.83
C THR A 41 12.08 46.85 -42.41
N SER A 42 12.02 47.42 -41.19
CA SER A 42 11.16 48.57 -40.72
C SER A 42 9.60 48.40 -40.74
N SER A 43 8.77 49.09 -39.93
CA SER A 43 8.74 50.46 -39.37
C SER A 43 7.61 50.60 -38.29
N SER A 44 7.50 51.57 -37.35
CA SER A 44 8.40 52.63 -36.81
C SER A 44 7.75 53.49 -35.66
N VAL A 45 8.52 53.92 -34.63
CA VAL A 45 8.29 54.99 -33.59
C VAL A 45 7.03 54.95 -32.67
N SER A 46 6.91 55.59 -31.48
CA SER A 46 7.72 56.53 -30.63
C SER A 46 7.31 56.43 -29.12
N PHE A 47 8.22 56.43 -28.11
CA PHE A 47 8.71 57.56 -27.25
C PHE A 47 7.61 58.45 -26.58
N GLU A 48 7.71 58.97 -25.32
CA GLU A 48 8.87 59.36 -24.46
C GLU A 48 8.60 59.30 -22.91
N MET A 49 9.49 59.85 -22.04
CA MET A 49 9.52 59.83 -20.54
C MET A 49 10.15 61.15 -19.96
N PRO A 50 10.38 61.39 -18.62
CA PRO A 50 9.94 60.73 -17.37
C PRO A 50 8.99 61.62 -16.49
N PRO A 51 9.33 62.46 -15.44
CA PRO A 51 10.57 62.80 -14.69
C PRO A 51 10.50 62.49 -13.15
N ARG A 52 11.07 63.34 -12.25
CA ARG A 52 11.04 63.32 -10.75
C ARG A 52 11.20 64.75 -10.15
N THR A 53 10.77 65.01 -8.91
CA THR A 53 11.29 66.15 -8.05
C THR A 53 11.00 66.00 -6.54
N ASN A 54 11.53 66.92 -5.70
CA ASN A 54 11.66 66.81 -4.22
C ASN A 54 10.64 67.63 -3.39
N GLY A 55 10.53 67.35 -2.07
CA GLY A 55 9.89 68.19 -1.05
C GLY A 55 10.35 67.87 0.39
N LYS A 56 10.23 68.82 1.35
CA LYS A 56 10.71 68.70 2.75
C LYS A 56 9.76 69.40 3.76
N LEU A 57 9.79 68.91 5.01
CA LEU A 57 9.59 69.64 6.29
C LEU A 57 8.29 70.43 6.56
N ASN A 58 7.59 70.12 7.67
CA ASN A 58 7.73 70.91 8.92
C ASN A 58 6.96 70.31 10.12
N VAL A 59 7.21 70.87 11.32
CA VAL A 59 6.64 70.53 12.64
C VAL A 59 5.94 71.77 13.23
N PRO A 60 5.00 71.62 14.17
CA PRO A 60 5.03 72.46 15.38
C PRO A 60 4.79 71.67 16.69
N GLU A 61 5.10 72.31 17.82
CA GLU A 61 5.28 71.71 19.15
C GLU A 61 4.20 72.12 20.18
N SER A 62 4.09 71.35 21.28
CA SER A 62 3.51 71.75 22.59
C SER A 62 1.99 72.05 22.61
N THR A 63 1.28 72.07 23.74
CA THR A 63 1.62 72.25 25.17
C THR A 63 0.94 71.19 26.06
N GLY A 64 1.08 71.29 27.38
CA GLY A 64 0.35 70.47 28.37
C GLY A 64 0.28 71.16 29.74
N GLU A 65 -0.66 70.76 30.60
CA GLU A 65 -0.83 71.32 31.95
C GLU A 65 -1.56 70.37 32.93
N MET A 66 -1.66 70.76 34.21
CA MET A 66 -2.10 69.97 35.38
C MET A 66 -3.37 70.61 36.02
N VAL A 67 -4.06 70.11 37.05
CA VAL A 67 -3.67 69.29 38.23
C VAL A 67 -4.82 68.32 38.64
N ASP A 68 -4.62 67.54 39.69
CA ASP A 68 -5.59 66.64 40.34
C ASP A 68 -6.93 67.28 40.76
N ILE A 69 -7.90 66.44 41.17
CA ILE A 69 -8.47 66.46 42.54
C ILE A 69 -9.32 65.18 42.79
N ALA A 70 -9.25 64.62 44.01
CA ALA A 70 -10.06 63.46 44.47
C ALA A 70 -11.33 63.91 45.22
N ILE A 71 -12.22 63.04 45.72
CA ILE A 71 -12.17 62.51 47.11
C ILE A 71 -13.42 61.63 47.41
N ASN A 72 -13.21 60.50 48.12
CA ASN A 72 -14.10 59.69 49.02
C ASN A 72 -15.57 59.32 48.65
N GLY A 73 -16.10 58.17 49.12
CA GLY A 73 -15.46 57.06 49.86
C GLY A 73 -16.39 56.20 50.73
N THR A 74 -15.77 55.35 51.58
CA THR A 74 -16.37 54.36 52.54
C THR A 74 -17.05 53.12 51.90
N GLY A 75 -17.05 51.92 52.51
CA GLY A 75 -16.53 51.47 53.83
C GLY A 75 -15.92 50.04 53.80
N ARG A 76 -15.49 49.51 54.95
CA ARG A 76 -14.63 48.31 55.07
C ARG A 76 -15.38 46.96 55.18
N SER A 77 -14.79 45.90 54.60
CA SER A 77 -14.84 44.54 55.17
C SER A 77 -13.57 43.73 54.86
N ARG A 78 -13.47 42.52 55.42
CA ARG A 78 -12.24 41.74 55.70
C ARG A 78 -11.50 41.17 54.47
N LYS A 79 -10.20 40.90 54.67
CA LYS A 79 -9.32 40.15 53.74
C LYS A 79 -9.86 38.74 53.47
N MET A 80 -9.73 38.28 52.22
CA MET A 80 -9.24 36.93 51.92
C MET A 80 -7.84 37.05 51.31
N ALA A 81 -7.05 35.98 51.36
CA ALA A 81 -5.77 35.94 50.65
C ALA A 81 -6.03 35.92 49.14
N GLN A 82 -5.42 36.84 48.40
CA GLN A 82 -5.27 36.66 46.96
C GLN A 82 -4.10 35.70 46.74
N ASP A 83 -4.38 34.52 46.18
CA ASP A 83 -3.35 33.77 45.50
C ASP A 83 -2.74 34.68 44.42
N ARG A 84 -1.41 34.82 44.46
CA ARG A 84 -0.69 35.53 43.41
C ARG A 84 -0.88 34.73 42.13
N LYS A 85 -1.67 35.27 41.19
CA LYS A 85 -1.62 34.83 39.78
C LYS A 85 -0.15 34.68 39.39
N GLN A 86 0.24 33.49 38.95
CA GLN A 86 1.59 33.30 38.43
C GLN A 86 1.80 34.30 37.28
N SER A 87 2.92 35.01 37.31
CA SER A 87 3.28 35.92 36.24
C SER A 87 3.49 35.12 34.96
N SER A 88 2.75 35.44 33.89
CA SER A 88 2.96 34.84 32.58
C SER A 88 4.45 34.87 32.20
N PRO A 89 5.01 33.80 31.63
CA PRO A 89 6.41 33.79 31.20
C PRO A 89 6.66 34.86 30.13
N MET A 90 7.86 35.42 30.10
CA MET A 90 8.23 36.51 29.17
C MET A 90 8.43 36.07 27.70
N MET A 91 8.31 34.77 27.46
CA MET A 91 8.55 34.06 26.22
C MET A 91 7.70 32.78 26.32
N PRO A 92 6.94 32.39 25.28
CA PRO A 92 6.26 31.09 25.29
C PRO A 92 7.30 29.96 25.32
N SER A 93 6.90 28.74 25.70
CA SER A 93 7.79 27.60 25.46
C SER A 93 8.02 27.45 23.96
N PHE A 94 9.20 26.98 23.57
CA PHE A 94 9.55 26.70 22.18
C PHE A 94 10.44 25.46 22.11
N MET A 95 10.43 24.77 20.96
CA MET A 95 11.24 23.57 20.76
C MET A 95 12.23 23.78 19.62
N VAL A 96 13.42 23.22 19.76
CA VAL A 96 14.44 23.15 18.71
C VAL A 96 14.79 21.69 18.47
N SER A 97 14.82 21.25 17.20
CA SER A 97 15.19 19.89 16.83
C SER A 97 16.32 19.86 15.81
N ALA A 98 17.19 18.85 15.86
CA ALA A 98 18.29 18.69 14.91
C ALA A 98 18.54 17.20 14.63
N PRO A 99 18.72 16.79 13.36
CA PRO A 99 18.91 15.39 12.98
C PRO A 99 20.26 14.84 13.45
N GLY A 100 20.35 13.51 13.49
CA GLY A 100 21.61 12.79 13.48
C GLY A 100 22.25 12.77 12.09
N LYS A 101 23.28 11.95 11.91
CA LYS A 101 23.90 11.71 10.61
C LYS A 101 24.44 10.29 10.44
N VAL A 102 24.77 9.96 9.21
CA VAL A 102 25.61 8.80 8.87
C VAL A 102 26.69 9.21 7.86
N ILE A 103 27.78 8.43 7.79
CA ILE A 103 28.70 8.50 6.65
C ILE A 103 28.16 7.54 5.59
N VAL A 104 27.88 8.08 4.41
CA VAL A 104 27.41 7.32 3.25
C VAL A 104 28.61 6.76 2.50
N PHE A 105 29.67 7.56 2.32
CA PHE A 105 30.92 7.17 1.66
C PHE A 105 32.15 7.90 2.25
N GLY A 106 33.34 7.29 2.19
CA GLY A 106 34.63 7.95 2.50
C GLY A 106 35.14 7.80 3.94
N GLU A 107 34.58 6.87 4.70
CA GLU A 107 34.71 6.67 6.16
C GLU A 107 36.13 6.85 6.72
N HIS A 108 37.09 6.06 6.22
CA HIS A 108 38.52 6.18 6.57
C HIS A 108 39.34 6.90 5.49
N ALA A 109 38.77 7.05 4.29
CA ALA A 109 39.42 7.73 3.17
C ALA A 109 39.68 9.22 3.51
N VAL A 110 38.74 9.85 4.21
CA VAL A 110 38.83 11.25 4.67
C VAL A 110 40.05 11.54 5.54
N VAL A 111 40.49 10.58 6.37
CA VAL A 111 41.69 10.69 7.24
C VAL A 111 42.98 10.75 6.40
N HIS A 112 42.89 10.34 5.13
CA HIS A 112 43.99 10.29 4.17
C HIS A 112 43.80 11.28 3.01
N GLY A 113 43.02 12.35 3.21
CA GLY A 113 42.89 13.48 2.29
C GLY A 113 41.88 13.29 1.15
N LYS A 114 41.17 12.16 1.12
CA LYS A 114 40.09 11.86 0.17
C LYS A 114 38.78 12.59 0.56
N ALA A 115 37.80 12.59 -0.32
CA ALA A 115 36.46 13.09 0.00
C ALA A 115 35.66 12.07 0.84
N ALA A 116 34.66 12.57 1.56
CA ALA A 116 33.61 11.77 2.19
C ALA A 116 32.25 12.44 2.02
N ILE A 117 31.21 11.63 1.89
CA ILE A 117 29.80 12.04 1.86
C ILE A 117 29.19 11.67 3.21
N ALA A 118 28.75 12.68 3.96
CA ALA A 118 27.92 12.51 5.14
C ALA A 118 26.54 13.13 4.89
N ALA A 119 25.49 12.51 5.40
CA ALA A 119 24.11 12.98 5.22
C ALA A 119 23.32 12.83 6.52
N ALA A 120 22.30 13.69 6.67
CA ALA A 120 21.41 13.69 7.83
C ALA A 120 20.54 12.43 7.86
N ILE A 121 20.06 12.04 9.05
CA ILE A 121 19.04 10.98 9.22
C ILE A 121 17.86 11.50 10.02
N SER A 122 16.64 11.03 9.73
CA SER A 122 15.40 11.53 10.32
C SER A 122 15.31 11.39 11.84
N LEU A 123 16.15 10.57 12.49
CA LEU A 123 16.27 10.52 13.95
C LEU A 123 16.84 11.85 14.49
N ARG A 124 16.20 12.49 15.46
CA ARG A 124 16.53 13.86 15.93
C ARG A 124 16.71 13.94 17.44
N SER A 125 17.47 14.93 17.90
CA SER A 125 17.34 15.43 19.27
C SER A 125 16.32 16.56 19.29
N TYR A 126 15.45 16.56 20.30
CA TYR A 126 14.38 17.53 20.52
C TYR A 126 14.61 18.24 21.86
N LEU A 127 14.73 19.57 21.84
CA LEU A 127 15.02 20.40 23.00
C LEU A 127 13.85 21.34 23.27
N LEU A 128 13.04 21.02 24.29
CA LEU A 128 11.99 21.89 24.79
C LEU A 128 12.57 22.91 25.78
N VAL A 129 12.36 24.20 25.49
CA VAL A 129 12.81 25.32 26.32
C VAL A 129 11.60 26.00 26.95
N THR A 130 11.48 25.93 28.27
CA THR A 130 10.39 26.56 29.03
C THR A 130 10.94 27.68 29.91
N ALA A 131 10.42 28.90 29.74
CA ALA A 131 10.81 30.06 30.55
C ALA A 131 10.19 30.00 31.96
N LEU A 132 11.00 30.31 32.97
CA LEU A 132 10.58 30.33 34.37
C LEU A 132 10.08 31.72 34.79
N SER A 133 9.32 31.78 35.89
CA SER A 133 8.87 33.04 36.46
C SER A 133 10.04 33.92 36.92
N LYS A 134 9.90 35.25 36.84
CA LYS A 134 10.97 36.24 37.15
C LYS A 134 11.64 36.07 38.52
N SER A 135 10.99 35.42 39.48
CA SER A 135 11.52 35.11 40.81
C SER A 135 12.48 33.91 40.86
N LYS A 136 12.56 33.10 39.79
CA LYS A 136 13.42 31.92 39.68
C LYS A 136 14.62 32.22 38.77
N ARG A 137 15.71 32.73 39.34
CA ARG A 137 16.97 33.00 38.62
C ARG A 137 17.84 31.73 38.50
N ILE A 138 17.25 30.66 37.98
CA ILE A 138 17.92 29.36 37.83
C ILE A 138 17.88 28.88 36.37
N ILE A 139 18.88 28.09 36.00
CA ILE A 139 18.96 27.38 34.72
C ILE A 139 19.03 25.89 35.02
N SER A 140 18.11 25.11 34.47
CA SER A 140 18.03 23.67 34.68
C SER A 140 18.19 22.91 33.37
N LEU A 141 19.02 21.86 33.38
CA LEU A 141 19.08 20.84 32.34
C LEU A 141 18.36 19.58 32.83
N ARG A 142 17.53 18.98 31.97
CA ARG A 142 16.88 17.69 32.23
C ARG A 142 16.89 16.85 30.95
N PHE A 143 17.86 15.95 30.80
CA PHE A 143 17.99 15.06 29.65
C PHE A 143 17.70 13.62 30.14
N PRO A 144 16.44 13.13 30.07
CA PRO A 144 16.03 11.88 30.72
C PRO A 144 16.74 10.64 30.15
N ASP A 145 17.01 10.62 28.84
CA ASP A 145 17.56 9.46 28.13
C ASP A 145 18.98 9.07 28.59
N ILE A 146 19.68 9.98 29.28
CA ILE A 146 20.96 9.72 29.97
C ILE A 146 20.84 9.79 31.50
N ASN A 147 19.68 10.15 32.05
CA ASN A 147 19.44 10.48 33.46
C ASN A 147 20.23 11.71 33.96
N LEU A 148 20.49 12.70 33.10
CA LEU A 148 21.06 13.98 33.52
C LEU A 148 19.96 14.91 34.04
N SER A 149 20.02 15.27 35.31
CA SER A 149 19.30 16.41 35.88
C SER A 149 20.28 17.28 36.66
N HIS A 150 20.36 18.57 36.34
CA HIS A 150 21.23 19.52 37.04
C HIS A 150 20.67 20.94 36.96
N THR A 151 20.98 21.77 37.97
CA THR A 151 20.49 23.16 38.06
C THR A 151 21.56 24.09 38.60
N TRP A 152 21.81 25.17 37.89
CA TRP A 152 22.65 26.29 38.36
C TRP A 152 21.76 27.47 38.77
N ASN A 153 22.20 28.20 39.80
CA ASN A 153 21.75 29.58 40.03
C ASN A 153 22.49 30.50 39.05
N ILE A 154 21.78 31.39 38.36
CA ILE A 154 22.37 32.32 37.37
C ILE A 154 23.37 33.25 38.04
N ASP A 155 23.09 33.70 39.27
CA ASP A 155 23.92 34.70 39.95
C ASP A 155 25.25 34.15 40.48
N ASP A 156 25.38 32.82 40.58
CA ASP A 156 26.61 32.15 41.03
C ASP A 156 27.56 31.77 39.87
N LEU A 157 27.21 32.08 38.62
CA LEU A 157 28.01 31.72 37.43
C LEU A 157 29.12 32.77 37.14
N PRO A 158 30.23 32.39 36.46
CA PRO A 158 31.45 33.21 36.33
C PRO A 158 31.35 34.30 35.25
N TRP A 159 30.28 35.10 35.28
CA TRP A 159 29.97 36.13 34.27
C TRP A 159 31.08 37.17 34.08
N ASP A 160 31.79 37.54 35.14
CA ASP A 160 32.86 38.54 35.09
C ASP A 160 34.03 38.11 34.18
N THR A 161 34.30 36.80 34.09
CA THR A 161 35.38 36.25 33.23
C THR A 161 34.98 36.26 31.76
N PHE A 162 33.73 35.92 31.44
CA PHE A 162 33.20 35.91 30.08
C PHE A 162 32.83 37.31 29.56
N SER A 163 32.55 38.26 30.46
CA SER A 163 32.13 39.63 30.10
C SER A 163 33.30 40.59 29.83
N GLN A 164 34.55 40.20 30.09
CA GLN A 164 35.72 41.07 29.87
C GLN A 164 35.82 41.49 28.40
N PRO A 165 36.15 42.75 28.06
CA PRO A 165 36.18 43.22 26.67
C PRO A 165 37.11 42.43 25.73
N SER A 166 38.16 41.80 26.26
CA SER A 166 39.10 40.93 25.53
C SER A 166 38.63 39.48 25.37
N LYS A 167 37.64 39.03 26.16
CA LYS A 167 37.13 37.65 26.20
C LYS A 167 35.72 37.52 25.64
N LYS A 168 34.94 38.61 25.67
CA LYS A 168 33.54 38.65 25.25
C LYS A 168 33.40 38.28 23.78
N LYS A 169 32.68 37.18 23.54
CA LYS A 169 32.33 36.73 22.19
C LYS A 169 31.03 37.39 21.75
N TYR A 170 30.94 37.75 20.47
CA TYR A 170 29.70 38.16 19.82
C TYR A 170 29.20 37.04 18.92
N TYR A 171 27.90 36.97 18.67
CA TYR A 171 27.27 35.88 17.92
C TYR A 171 27.83 35.68 16.49
N TYR A 172 28.40 36.73 15.89
CA TYR A 172 29.00 36.70 14.56
C TYR A 172 30.50 36.32 14.54
N ASN A 173 31.16 36.25 15.70
CA ASN A 173 32.58 35.91 15.79
C ASN A 173 32.82 34.47 15.30
N LEU A 174 33.89 34.29 14.51
CA LEU A 174 34.37 32.94 14.19
C LEU A 174 35.17 32.40 15.39
N VAL A 175 34.75 31.26 15.95
CA VAL A 175 35.37 30.64 17.13
C VAL A 175 35.98 29.30 16.71
N THR A 176 37.29 29.30 16.46
CA THR A 176 38.05 28.12 16.01
C THR A 176 38.71 27.33 17.15
N SER A 177 38.60 27.79 18.39
CA SER A 177 39.15 27.14 19.59
C SER A 177 38.40 27.57 20.86
N LEU A 178 38.51 26.75 21.90
CA LEU A 178 38.10 27.13 23.26
C LEU A 178 39.16 28.01 23.91
N ASP A 179 38.73 29.05 24.62
CA ASP A 179 39.62 29.87 25.46
C ASP A 179 39.91 29.11 26.78
N PRO A 180 41.19 28.82 27.12
CA PRO A 180 41.53 28.03 28.29
C PRO A 180 41.12 28.65 29.63
N GLU A 181 41.12 29.98 29.74
CA GLU A 181 40.72 30.66 30.98
C GLU A 181 39.21 30.58 31.19
N LEU A 182 38.44 30.69 30.10
CA LEU A 182 36.98 30.49 30.12
C LEU A 182 36.61 29.05 30.48
N VAL A 183 37.33 28.06 29.94
CA VAL A 183 37.14 26.64 30.29
C VAL A 183 37.53 26.37 31.75
N ALA A 184 38.61 26.98 32.26
CA ALA A 184 39.03 26.85 33.65
C ALA A 184 38.01 27.46 34.63
N ALA A 185 37.48 28.65 34.33
CA ALA A 185 36.47 29.34 35.13
C ALA A 185 35.17 28.52 35.30
N MET A 186 34.83 27.66 34.33
CA MET A 186 33.66 26.78 34.40
C MET A 186 33.82 25.55 35.30
N GLN A 187 35.06 25.06 35.54
CA GLN A 187 35.26 23.77 36.21
C GLN A 187 34.60 23.63 37.60
N PRO A 188 34.59 24.65 38.49
CA PRO A 188 33.88 24.57 39.77
C PRO A 188 32.39 24.29 39.61
N HIS A 189 31.76 24.85 38.57
CA HIS A 189 30.33 24.71 38.30
C HIS A 189 29.97 23.38 37.60
N LEU A 190 30.99 22.63 37.14
CA LEU A 190 30.85 21.29 36.55
C LEU A 190 31.26 20.17 37.52
N ALA A 191 31.90 20.49 38.65
CA ALA A 191 32.37 19.52 39.63
C ALA A 191 31.23 18.64 40.19
N ASN A 192 30.13 19.30 40.58
CA ASN A 192 28.98 18.68 41.26
C ASN A 192 27.95 18.09 40.28
N VAL A 193 28.20 18.15 38.97
CA VAL A 193 27.36 17.50 37.97
C VAL A 193 27.43 15.98 38.18
N SER A 194 26.28 15.39 38.55
CA SER A 194 26.09 13.94 38.76
C SER A 194 27.13 13.31 39.70
N GLU A 195 27.38 13.96 40.85
CA GLU A 195 28.45 13.59 41.79
C GLU A 195 28.39 12.13 42.29
N GLY A 196 27.19 11.56 42.46
CA GLY A 196 26.99 10.17 42.86
C GLY A 196 26.91 9.15 41.72
N ALA A 197 27.14 9.55 40.46
CA ALA A 197 27.09 8.64 39.31
C ALA A 197 28.46 8.00 39.00
N PRO A 198 28.51 6.82 38.35
CA PRO A 198 29.77 6.23 37.85
C PRO A 198 30.51 7.21 36.93
N GLU A 199 31.84 7.26 37.00
CA GLU A 199 32.61 8.31 36.31
C GLU A 199 32.44 8.30 34.78
N GLU A 200 32.12 7.16 34.17
CA GLU A 200 31.82 7.08 32.73
C GLU A 200 30.53 7.84 32.36
N VAL A 201 29.48 7.70 33.18
CA VAL A 201 28.22 8.45 33.07
C VAL A 201 28.46 9.91 33.41
N ARG A 202 29.18 10.17 34.52
CA ARG A 202 29.53 11.52 34.97
C ARG A 202 30.33 12.30 33.93
N ARG A 203 31.23 11.65 33.18
CA ARG A 203 31.95 12.22 32.04
C ARG A 203 31.00 12.66 30.93
N VAL A 204 30.05 11.82 30.51
CA VAL A 204 29.03 12.21 29.51
C VAL A 204 28.24 13.42 30.02
N HIS A 205 27.78 13.37 31.28
CA HIS A 205 26.97 14.42 31.89
C HIS A 205 27.73 15.75 32.01
N ARG A 206 29.00 15.70 32.40
CA ARG A 206 29.91 16.86 32.44
C ARG A 206 30.17 17.44 31.06
N ASN A 207 30.36 16.62 30.03
CA ASN A 207 30.58 17.09 28.67
C ASN A 207 29.33 17.80 28.12
N SER A 208 28.13 17.22 28.29
CA SER A 208 26.85 17.87 27.93
C SER A 208 26.62 19.17 28.70
N ALA A 209 26.87 19.17 30.02
CA ALA A 209 26.78 20.35 30.85
C ALA A 209 27.81 21.44 30.47
N SER A 210 29.03 21.06 30.09
CA SER A 210 30.08 21.97 29.64
C SER A 210 29.75 22.59 28.29
N CYS A 211 29.23 21.82 27.32
CA CYS A 211 28.71 22.35 26.07
C CYS A 211 27.66 23.43 26.33
N PHE A 212 26.63 23.11 27.11
CA PHE A 212 25.58 24.08 27.45
C PHE A 212 26.13 25.33 28.15
N LEU A 213 26.92 25.15 29.21
CA LEU A 213 27.38 26.25 30.05
C LEU A 213 28.37 27.16 29.30
N TYR A 214 29.23 26.61 28.42
CA TYR A 214 30.13 27.41 27.59
C TYR A 214 29.35 28.27 26.59
N LEU A 215 28.31 27.72 25.95
CA LEU A 215 27.44 28.46 25.04
C LEU A 215 26.65 29.54 25.78
N LEU A 216 26.03 29.21 26.92
CA LEU A 216 25.26 30.15 27.74
C LEU A 216 26.12 31.34 28.21
N LEU A 217 27.34 31.07 28.70
CA LEU A 217 28.25 32.11 29.17
C LEU A 217 28.87 32.94 28.02
N SER A 218 29.03 32.35 26.84
CA SER A 218 29.57 33.04 25.65
C SER A 218 28.55 33.89 24.90
N LEU A 219 27.26 33.53 24.95
CA LEU A 219 26.17 34.20 24.22
C LEU A 219 25.28 35.07 25.12
N GLY A 220 25.10 34.67 26.38
CA GLY A 220 24.17 35.29 27.33
C GLY A 220 24.79 36.44 28.14
N SER A 221 24.19 36.68 29.31
CA SER A 221 24.65 37.66 30.29
C SER A 221 24.06 37.32 31.67
N GLN A 222 24.52 37.99 32.74
CA GLN A 222 23.89 37.84 34.05
C GLN A 222 22.39 38.22 34.05
N SER A 223 21.92 39.04 33.10
CA SER A 223 20.50 39.38 32.95
C SER A 223 19.67 38.35 32.18
N PHE A 224 20.23 37.19 31.83
CA PHE A 224 19.53 36.11 31.12
C PHE A 224 18.33 35.59 31.95
N PRO A 225 17.20 35.22 31.31
CA PRO A 225 16.02 34.70 32.01
C PRO A 225 16.26 33.30 32.58
N GLY A 226 15.61 32.98 33.71
CA GLY A 226 15.58 31.60 34.21
C GLY A 226 14.80 30.68 33.26
N CYS A 227 15.36 29.51 32.95
CA CYS A 227 14.84 28.59 31.94
C CYS A 227 15.09 27.13 32.33
N LEU A 228 14.17 26.25 31.93
CA LEU A 228 14.33 24.81 31.93
C LEU A 228 14.56 24.34 30.48
N TYR A 229 15.62 23.58 30.28
CA TYR A 229 16.02 22.96 29.02
C TYR A 229 15.86 21.45 29.17
N THR A 230 14.80 20.91 28.59
CA THR A 230 14.51 19.47 28.62
C THR A 230 14.79 18.89 27.25
N LEU A 231 15.59 17.82 27.16
CA LEU A 231 15.99 17.22 25.90
C LEU A 231 15.63 15.73 25.86
N ARG A 232 15.00 15.31 24.77
CA ARG A 232 14.81 13.90 24.37
C ARG A 232 15.55 13.67 23.05
N SER A 233 15.98 12.45 22.74
CA SER A 233 16.60 12.13 21.45
C SER A 233 16.19 10.78 20.93
N THR A 234 15.77 10.73 19.66
CA THR A 234 15.52 9.49 18.92
C THR A 234 16.80 8.94 18.27
N ILE A 235 17.94 9.64 18.44
CA ILE A 235 19.26 9.22 17.94
C ILE A 235 19.97 8.30 18.95
N PRO A 236 20.39 7.07 18.56
CA PRO A 236 21.12 6.15 19.43
C PRO A 236 22.40 6.74 20.01
N ILE A 237 22.44 6.84 21.34
CA ILE A 237 23.50 7.51 22.09
C ILE A 237 24.79 6.67 22.06
N GLY A 238 25.91 7.30 21.69
CA GLY A 238 27.22 6.65 21.62
C GLY A 238 27.49 5.80 20.36
N ALA A 239 26.47 5.49 19.56
CA ALA A 239 26.59 4.67 18.34
C ALA A 239 27.51 5.28 17.24
N GLY A 240 27.74 6.59 17.29
CA GLY A 240 28.54 7.36 16.31
C GLY A 240 27.71 8.21 15.34
N LEU A 241 26.41 8.32 15.58
CA LEU A 241 25.41 8.95 14.69
C LEU A 241 25.28 10.47 14.88
N GLY A 242 26.25 11.12 15.54
CA GLY A 242 26.28 12.58 15.69
C GLY A 242 25.34 13.14 16.76
N SER A 243 24.85 12.34 17.72
CA SER A 243 23.92 12.82 18.76
C SER A 243 24.49 13.97 19.61
N SER A 244 25.79 14.01 19.89
CA SER A 244 26.43 15.15 20.58
C SER A 244 26.38 16.45 19.76
N ALA A 245 26.55 16.33 18.44
CA ALA A 245 26.48 17.45 17.52
C ALA A 245 25.03 17.94 17.37
N SER A 246 24.07 17.02 17.23
CA SER A 246 22.63 17.30 17.28
C SER A 246 22.25 18.06 18.57
N ILE A 247 22.70 17.60 19.73
CA ILE A 247 22.53 18.32 21.01
C ILE A 247 23.17 19.71 20.95
N SER A 248 24.41 19.84 20.45
CA SER A 248 25.12 21.12 20.34
C SER A 248 24.42 22.10 19.39
N VAL A 249 23.80 21.61 18.31
CA VAL A 249 22.98 22.39 17.36
C VAL A 249 21.69 22.86 18.02
N CYS A 250 20.96 21.99 18.73
CA CYS A 250 19.76 22.38 19.46
C CYS A 250 20.06 23.44 20.53
N LEU A 251 21.12 23.25 21.33
CA LEU A 251 21.53 24.19 22.37
C LEU A 251 21.98 25.54 21.78
N ALA A 252 22.76 25.54 20.69
CA ALA A 252 23.18 26.75 20.00
C ALA A 252 21.99 27.52 19.41
N GLY A 253 21.11 26.82 18.68
CA GLY A 253 19.89 27.42 18.11
C GLY A 253 18.99 28.03 19.17
N ALA A 254 18.72 27.30 20.27
CA ALA A 254 17.91 27.79 21.38
C ALA A 254 18.49 29.06 22.03
N LEU A 255 19.78 29.06 22.35
CA LEU A 255 20.43 30.23 22.98
C LEU A 255 20.45 31.44 22.03
N LEU A 256 20.73 31.22 20.74
CA LEU A 256 20.74 32.28 19.72
C LEU A 256 19.34 32.88 19.43
N LEU A 257 18.27 32.07 19.52
CA LEU A 257 16.88 32.54 19.53
C LEU A 257 16.57 33.36 20.79
N GLN A 258 16.96 32.87 21.97
CA GLN A 258 16.67 33.55 23.24
C GLN A 258 17.34 34.93 23.35
N ILE A 259 18.54 35.11 22.79
CA ILE A 259 19.20 36.42 22.68
C ILE A 259 18.75 37.25 21.46
N ARG A 260 17.72 36.80 20.72
CA ARG A 260 17.13 37.47 19.54
C ARG A 260 18.15 37.79 18.42
N THR A 261 19.15 36.91 18.27
CA THR A 261 20.11 36.96 17.15
C THR A 261 19.57 36.28 15.89
N LEU A 262 18.62 35.36 16.09
CA LEU A 262 17.90 34.65 15.06
C LEU A 262 16.47 35.17 15.00
N SER A 263 15.95 35.35 13.79
CA SER A 263 14.50 35.44 13.55
C SER A 263 13.88 34.08 13.89
N GLY A 264 12.65 34.04 14.40
CA GLY A 264 11.87 32.81 14.34
C GLY A 264 11.62 32.41 12.89
N PRO A 265 11.41 31.12 12.58
CA PRO A 265 11.04 30.71 11.22
C PRO A 265 9.72 31.38 10.82
N HIS A 266 9.66 31.87 9.58
CA HIS A 266 8.49 32.51 8.99
C HIS A 266 8.37 32.07 7.52
N PRO A 267 7.15 31.85 6.96
CA PRO A 267 6.99 31.39 5.59
C PRO A 267 7.71 32.25 4.54
N ASP A 268 7.73 33.57 4.73
CA ASP A 268 8.37 34.53 3.82
C ASP A 268 9.88 34.76 4.07
N GLN A 269 10.55 33.92 4.88
CA GLN A 269 11.97 34.14 5.20
C GLN A 269 12.86 33.99 3.95
N PRO A 270 13.67 34.99 3.58
CA PRO A 270 14.55 34.89 2.42
C PRO A 270 15.59 33.78 2.58
N ALA A 271 15.81 32.99 1.52
CA ALA A 271 16.73 31.85 1.55
C ALA A 271 18.16 32.21 2.02
N ASP A 272 18.66 33.40 1.68
CA ASP A 272 19.98 33.86 2.12
C ASP A 272 20.01 34.36 3.57
N GLU A 273 18.87 34.78 4.14
CA GLU A 273 18.75 35.00 5.59
C GLU A 273 18.77 33.64 6.31
N ALA A 274 17.97 32.67 5.86
CA ALA A 274 17.93 31.33 6.43
C ALA A 274 19.32 30.67 6.40
N ARG A 275 20.04 30.75 5.27
CA ARG A 275 21.44 30.29 5.14
C ARG A 275 22.37 30.96 6.14
N LEU A 276 22.29 32.29 6.31
CA LEU A 276 23.11 33.04 7.27
C LEU A 276 22.78 32.68 8.73
N GLN A 277 21.53 32.36 9.04
CA GLN A 277 21.11 31.89 10.36
C GLN A 277 21.63 30.47 10.64
N ILE A 278 21.45 29.55 9.68
CA ILE A 278 22.03 28.19 9.69
C ILE A 278 23.57 28.26 9.87
N GLU A 279 24.26 29.18 9.20
CA GLU A 279 25.71 29.34 9.37
C GLU A 279 26.09 29.80 10.78
N ARG A 280 25.37 30.77 11.36
CA ARG A 280 25.60 31.21 12.75
C ARG A 280 25.40 30.07 13.74
N ILE A 281 24.34 29.29 13.59
CA ILE A 281 24.05 28.14 14.44
C ILE A 281 25.18 27.11 14.34
N ASN A 282 25.62 26.77 13.12
CA ASN A 282 26.69 25.80 12.88
C ASN A 282 28.02 26.24 13.54
N ARG A 283 28.39 27.53 13.38
CA ARG A 283 29.59 28.11 14.00
C ARG A 283 29.58 27.97 15.53
N TRP A 284 28.43 28.08 16.18
CA TRP A 284 28.31 27.90 17.64
C TRP A 284 28.15 26.43 18.05
N ALA A 285 27.47 25.60 17.27
CA ALA A 285 27.39 24.16 17.49
C ALA A 285 28.78 23.49 17.44
N PHE A 286 29.68 23.97 16.56
CA PHE A 286 31.09 23.57 16.54
C PHE A 286 31.82 23.85 17.86
N VAL A 287 31.48 24.95 18.55
CA VAL A 287 32.03 25.27 19.89
C VAL A 287 31.47 24.33 20.96
N GLY A 288 30.20 23.95 20.85
CA GLY A 288 29.58 22.91 21.68
C GLY A 288 30.29 21.56 21.51
N GLU A 289 30.52 21.13 20.27
CA GLU A 289 31.26 19.90 19.95
C GLU A 289 32.73 19.96 20.42
N MET A 290 33.40 21.13 20.36
CA MET A 290 34.72 21.30 20.97
C MET A 290 34.69 21.10 22.49
N CYS A 291 33.60 21.44 23.19
CA CYS A 291 33.46 21.17 24.62
C CYS A 291 33.20 19.69 24.95
N ILE A 292 32.77 18.88 23.97
CA ILE A 292 32.45 17.45 24.16
C ILE A 292 33.60 16.55 23.70
N HIS A 293 34.23 16.86 22.56
CA HIS A 293 35.25 16.02 21.90
C HIS A 293 36.62 16.68 21.77
N GLY A 294 36.78 17.94 22.16
CA GLY A 294 38.03 18.71 22.09
C GLY A 294 38.41 19.17 20.68
N ASN A 295 38.54 18.25 19.72
CA ASN A 295 38.98 18.52 18.35
C ASN A 295 38.06 17.84 17.30
N PRO A 296 36.78 18.25 17.21
CA PRO A 296 35.82 17.73 16.22
C PRO A 296 36.23 18.08 14.78
N SER A 297 35.73 17.30 13.82
CA SER A 297 36.01 17.51 12.38
C SER A 297 35.27 18.69 11.78
N GLY A 298 34.14 19.10 12.37
CA GLY A 298 33.17 20.03 11.78
C GLY A 298 32.08 19.37 10.94
N VAL A 299 32.18 18.07 10.62
CA VAL A 299 31.18 17.33 9.82
C VAL A 299 29.87 17.24 10.58
N ASP A 300 29.91 16.61 11.76
CA ASP A 300 28.73 16.17 12.52
C ASP A 300 27.78 17.35 12.81
N ASN A 301 28.33 18.49 13.24
CA ASN A 301 27.57 19.73 13.48
C ASN A 301 27.12 20.43 12.19
N THR A 302 27.89 20.36 11.09
CA THR A 302 27.45 20.95 9.82
C THR A 302 26.25 20.18 9.26
N VAL A 303 26.31 18.85 9.23
CA VAL A 303 25.18 18.01 8.78
C VAL A 303 23.96 18.21 9.69
N ALA A 304 24.14 18.17 11.02
CA ALA A 304 23.05 18.39 11.96
C ALA A 304 22.44 19.81 11.89
N THR A 305 23.17 20.82 11.39
CA THR A 305 22.61 22.17 11.20
C THR A 305 21.97 22.35 9.82
N GLN A 306 22.60 21.86 8.75
CA GLN A 306 22.20 22.11 7.36
C GLN A 306 21.18 21.10 6.82
N GLY A 307 21.19 19.87 7.32
CA GLY A 307 20.42 18.77 6.72
C GLY A 307 21.02 18.26 5.41
N LYS A 308 20.20 17.53 4.65
CA LYS A 308 20.52 16.96 3.34
C LYS A 308 21.85 16.22 3.37
N GLY A 309 22.73 16.45 2.38
CA GLY A 309 24.07 15.87 2.32
C GLY A 309 25.18 16.93 2.34
N VAL A 310 26.39 16.55 2.73
CA VAL A 310 27.61 17.36 2.57
C VAL A 310 28.76 16.48 2.07
N ILE A 311 29.56 17.04 1.17
CA ILE A 311 30.90 16.53 0.85
C ILE A 311 31.91 17.23 1.76
N PHE A 312 32.71 16.46 2.46
CA PHE A 312 33.79 16.94 3.31
C PHE A 312 35.14 16.40 2.81
N GLN A 313 36.18 17.25 2.82
CA GLN A 313 37.55 16.84 2.51
C GLN A 313 38.56 17.57 3.39
N ARG A 314 39.55 16.83 3.93
CA ARG A 314 40.65 17.39 4.73
C ARG A 314 42.02 17.00 4.15
N SER A 315 42.42 17.69 3.09
CA SER A 315 43.72 17.50 2.42
C SER A 315 44.92 18.04 3.23
N ASP A 316 44.69 19.02 4.10
CA ASP A 316 45.71 19.66 4.93
C ASP A 316 45.18 19.84 6.36
N TYR A 317 45.90 19.32 7.35
CA TYR A 317 45.48 19.40 8.76
C TYR A 317 45.74 20.78 9.39
N SER A 318 46.62 21.60 8.80
CA SER A 318 46.92 22.98 9.23
C SER A 318 45.89 24.01 8.75
N LYS A 319 45.00 23.62 7.82
CA LYS A 319 43.92 24.46 7.28
C LYS A 319 42.55 23.97 7.77
N PRO A 320 41.52 24.84 7.74
CA PRO A 320 40.14 24.39 7.84
C PRO A 320 39.82 23.36 6.74
N PRO A 321 39.00 22.33 7.02
CA PRO A 321 38.56 21.39 6.00
C PRO A 321 37.61 22.06 5.00
N THR A 322 37.58 21.53 3.78
CA THR A 322 36.61 21.93 2.75
C THR A 322 35.29 21.23 3.02
N VAL A 323 34.18 21.99 3.05
CA VAL A 323 32.82 21.45 3.16
C VAL A 323 31.97 22.03 2.04
N ARG A 324 31.41 21.17 1.19
CA ARG A 324 30.51 21.52 0.09
C ARG A 324 29.12 20.91 0.35
N PRO A 325 28.09 21.70 0.64
CA PRO A 325 26.73 21.19 0.76
C PRO A 325 26.23 20.55 -0.54
N LEU A 326 25.42 19.51 -0.40
CA LEU A 326 24.60 18.90 -1.44
C LEU A 326 23.14 19.26 -1.13
N TRP A 327 22.74 20.49 -1.48
CA TRP A 327 21.39 21.01 -1.19
C TRP A 327 20.27 20.19 -1.83
N ASN A 328 20.55 19.54 -2.96
CA ASN A 328 19.62 18.68 -3.69
C ASN A 328 19.80 17.20 -3.33
N PHE A 329 20.42 16.87 -2.19
CA PHE A 329 20.54 15.47 -1.76
C PHE A 329 19.12 14.92 -1.45
N PRO A 330 18.69 13.82 -2.09
CA PRO A 330 17.33 13.31 -1.99
C PRO A 330 17.05 12.65 -0.65
N GLU A 331 15.77 12.50 -0.34
CA GLU A 331 15.31 11.75 0.83
C GLU A 331 15.12 10.26 0.46
N LEU A 332 15.87 9.38 1.13
CA LEU A 332 15.99 7.97 0.78
C LEU A 332 15.61 7.06 1.96
N PRO A 333 14.82 5.99 1.75
CA PRO A 333 14.40 5.08 2.82
C PRO A 333 15.58 4.23 3.32
N LEU A 334 15.85 4.31 4.62
CA LEU A 334 17.05 3.73 5.24
C LEU A 334 16.71 2.90 6.48
N LEU A 335 17.15 1.64 6.48
CA LEU A 335 17.20 0.84 7.71
C LEU A 335 18.58 1.00 8.35
N LEU A 336 18.61 1.47 9.58
CA LEU A 336 19.80 1.61 10.42
C LEU A 336 19.81 0.47 11.45
N VAL A 337 20.94 -0.24 11.56
CA VAL A 337 21.06 -1.39 12.47
C VAL A 337 22.33 -1.27 13.32
N ASP A 338 22.20 -1.18 14.64
CA ASP A 338 23.33 -1.28 15.58
C ASP A 338 23.65 -2.74 15.91
N THR A 339 24.93 -3.12 15.76
CA THR A 339 25.47 -4.42 16.19
C THR A 339 25.53 -4.59 17.71
N LYS A 340 25.27 -3.51 18.49
CA LYS A 340 25.52 -3.39 19.93
C LYS A 340 26.96 -3.75 20.34
N SER A 341 27.88 -3.79 19.38
CA SER A 341 29.26 -4.25 19.58
C SER A 341 30.16 -3.06 19.93
N PRO A 342 30.89 -3.09 21.06
CA PRO A 342 31.76 -1.99 21.47
C PRO A 342 32.92 -1.82 20.49
N LYS A 343 33.15 -0.57 20.07
CA LYS A 343 34.18 -0.19 19.09
C LYS A 343 35.05 0.96 19.62
N SER A 344 36.25 1.11 19.08
CA SER A 344 37.13 2.26 19.36
C SER A 344 37.61 2.89 18.06
N THR A 345 37.09 4.07 17.73
CA THR A 345 37.47 4.83 16.52
C THR A 345 38.98 5.04 16.42
N ALA A 346 39.66 5.28 17.54
CA ALA A 346 41.11 5.45 17.57
C ALA A 346 41.87 4.17 17.19
N VAL A 347 41.34 2.99 17.54
CA VAL A 347 41.93 1.69 17.16
C VAL A 347 41.72 1.43 15.67
N GLU A 348 40.52 1.64 15.14
CA GLU A 348 40.24 1.40 13.72
C GLU A 348 41.05 2.34 12.81
N VAL A 349 41.14 3.64 13.15
CA VAL A 349 42.00 4.58 12.43
C VAL A 349 43.48 4.20 12.53
N ALA A 350 43.93 3.70 13.69
CA ALA A 350 45.30 3.21 13.85
C ALA A 350 45.58 1.94 13.02
N LYS A 351 44.60 1.03 12.83
CA LYS A 351 44.73 -0.11 11.92
C LYS A 351 44.98 0.36 10.48
N VAL A 352 44.16 1.28 9.95
CA VAL A 352 44.32 1.78 8.57
C VAL A 352 45.64 2.51 8.38
N ALA A 353 46.05 3.33 9.37
CA ALA A 353 47.36 3.99 9.36
C ALA A 353 48.54 2.98 9.39
N ALA A 354 48.43 1.90 10.17
CA ALA A 354 49.43 0.83 10.21
C ALA A 354 49.47 0.03 8.90
N LEU A 355 48.31 -0.28 8.31
CA LEU A 355 48.18 -0.96 7.02
C LEU A 355 48.81 -0.11 5.91
N LYS A 356 48.51 1.20 5.86
CA LYS A 356 49.12 2.14 4.92
C LYS A 356 50.63 2.29 5.10
N LYS A 357 51.15 2.12 6.32
CA LYS A 357 52.60 2.09 6.58
C LYS A 357 53.26 0.79 6.10
N ALA A 358 52.57 -0.35 6.20
CA ALA A 358 53.08 -1.66 5.80
C ALA A 358 52.98 -1.91 4.28
N HIS A 359 51.88 -1.51 3.66
CA HIS A 359 51.54 -1.81 2.26
C HIS A 359 51.05 -0.57 1.50
N PRO A 360 51.84 0.52 1.44
CA PRO A 360 51.40 1.85 1.00
C PRO A 360 50.74 1.88 -0.38
N GLN A 361 51.26 1.14 -1.35
CA GLN A 361 50.67 1.07 -2.70
C GLN A 361 49.27 0.44 -2.68
N ILE A 362 49.10 -0.68 -1.98
CA ILE A 362 47.82 -1.41 -1.89
C ILE A 362 46.79 -0.55 -1.15
N THR A 363 47.16 0.01 0.02
CA THR A 363 46.23 0.81 0.82
C THR A 363 45.86 2.10 0.11
N GLU A 364 46.79 2.79 -0.56
CA GLU A 364 46.47 4.00 -1.32
C GLU A 364 45.56 3.70 -2.52
N SER A 365 45.73 2.56 -3.20
CA SER A 365 44.80 2.11 -4.24
C SER A 365 43.38 1.85 -3.71
N ILE A 366 43.24 1.23 -2.53
CA ILE A 366 41.93 1.03 -1.88
C ILE A 366 41.31 2.38 -1.47
N LEU A 367 42.10 3.28 -0.87
CA LEU A 367 41.64 4.60 -0.47
C LEU A 367 41.22 5.47 -1.67
N HIS A 368 41.92 5.36 -2.80
CA HIS A 368 41.53 6.00 -4.06
C HIS A 368 40.28 5.34 -4.69
N ALA A 369 40.10 4.02 -4.57
CA ALA A 369 38.86 3.37 -5.00
C ALA A 369 37.64 3.87 -4.19
N ILE A 370 37.78 4.05 -2.87
CA ILE A 370 36.71 4.64 -2.02
C ILE A 370 36.42 6.08 -2.45
N ASP A 371 37.45 6.88 -2.74
CA ASP A 371 37.32 8.26 -3.26
C ASP A 371 36.51 8.29 -4.57
N LYS A 372 36.80 7.37 -5.51
CA LYS A 372 36.06 7.25 -6.79
C LYS A 372 34.64 6.70 -6.65
N VAL A 373 34.37 5.84 -5.66
CA VAL A 373 33.00 5.44 -5.32
C VAL A 373 32.22 6.63 -4.75
N GLY A 374 32.86 7.49 -3.94
CA GLY A 374 32.29 8.74 -3.45
C GLY A 374 32.02 9.76 -4.57
N GLU A 375 32.98 9.96 -5.49
CA GLU A 375 32.77 10.80 -6.69
C GLU A 375 31.60 10.30 -7.54
N GLY A 376 31.54 8.98 -7.81
CA GLY A 376 30.46 8.37 -8.59
C GLY A 376 29.09 8.55 -7.94
N ALA A 377 28.98 8.32 -6.62
CA ALA A 377 27.74 8.54 -5.88
C ALA A 377 27.32 10.02 -5.87
N ALA A 378 28.27 10.95 -5.73
CA ALA A 378 28.00 12.39 -5.79
C ALA A 378 27.59 12.88 -7.20
N ALA A 379 28.05 12.22 -8.26
CA ALA A 379 27.65 12.52 -9.63
C ALA A 379 26.26 11.95 -9.95
N LEU A 380 25.99 10.69 -9.56
CA LEU A 380 24.70 10.02 -9.72
C LEU A 380 23.58 10.80 -8.99
N ILE A 381 23.77 11.15 -7.72
CA ILE A 381 22.81 11.92 -6.91
C ILE A 381 22.60 13.36 -7.43
N ALA A 382 23.50 13.86 -8.29
CA ALA A 382 23.39 15.19 -8.89
C ALA A 382 22.91 15.16 -10.36
N HIS A 383 22.51 14.00 -10.88
CA HIS A 383 21.96 13.86 -12.22
C HIS A 383 20.49 14.31 -12.27
N GLU A 384 20.05 14.91 -13.37
CA GLU A 384 18.66 15.39 -13.50
C GLU A 384 17.64 14.23 -13.56
N ASP A 385 18.06 13.07 -14.09
CA ASP A 385 17.28 11.83 -14.14
C ASP A 385 17.31 11.00 -12.84
N PHE A 386 17.93 11.47 -11.74
CA PHE A 386 17.96 10.71 -10.49
C PHE A 386 16.62 10.80 -9.76
N ASP A 387 15.89 9.69 -9.69
CA ASP A 387 14.65 9.56 -8.92
C ASP A 387 14.87 8.71 -7.65
N SER A 388 14.42 9.22 -6.51
CA SER A 388 14.44 8.53 -5.21
C SER A 388 13.37 7.45 -5.03
N GLU A 389 12.35 7.40 -5.89
CA GLU A 389 11.30 6.37 -5.90
C GLU A 389 11.59 5.24 -6.92
N GLU A 390 12.44 5.45 -7.94
CA GLU A 390 12.76 4.42 -8.93
C GLU A 390 13.81 3.40 -8.46
N LEU A 391 13.54 2.11 -8.73
CA LEU A 391 14.48 1.02 -8.45
C LEU A 391 15.80 1.14 -9.24
N SER A 392 15.76 1.72 -10.45
CA SER A 392 16.90 1.95 -11.35
C SER A 392 18.00 2.79 -10.68
N SER A 393 17.66 4.02 -10.29
CA SER A 393 18.51 5.01 -9.64
C SER A 393 19.01 4.52 -8.28
N LEU A 394 18.15 3.88 -7.50
CA LEU A 394 18.52 3.31 -6.20
C LEU A 394 19.44 2.09 -6.33
N GLU A 395 19.30 1.28 -7.38
CA GLU A 395 20.15 0.11 -7.60
C GLU A 395 21.60 0.50 -7.94
N GLU A 396 21.84 1.57 -8.70
CA GLU A 396 23.20 2.06 -8.95
C GLU A 396 23.85 2.59 -7.66
N LEU A 397 23.11 3.38 -6.86
CA LEU A 397 23.58 3.88 -5.58
C LEU A 397 23.85 2.74 -4.57
N GLY A 398 22.97 1.72 -4.54
CA GLY A 398 23.10 0.53 -3.72
C GLY A 398 24.27 -0.38 -4.13
N LYS A 399 24.55 -0.52 -5.43
CA LYS A 399 25.77 -1.16 -5.94
C LYS A 399 27.02 -0.43 -5.43
N LEU A 400 27.05 0.90 -5.48
CA LEU A 400 28.16 1.71 -4.95
C LEU A 400 28.33 1.52 -3.43
N MET A 401 27.24 1.48 -2.65
CA MET A 401 27.29 1.18 -1.20
C MET A 401 27.90 -0.20 -0.94
N THR A 402 27.51 -1.21 -1.71
CA THR A 402 28.02 -2.59 -1.62
C THR A 402 29.51 -2.66 -1.95
N VAL A 403 29.97 -1.94 -2.97
CA VAL A 403 31.40 -1.84 -3.33
C VAL A 403 32.20 -1.14 -2.21
N ASN A 404 31.71 -0.02 -1.67
CA ASN A 404 32.39 0.66 -0.55
C ASN A 404 32.53 -0.28 0.67
N HIS A 405 31.49 -1.05 1.00
CA HIS A 405 31.57 -2.02 2.10
C HIS A 405 32.69 -3.06 1.88
N GLY A 406 32.83 -3.60 0.66
CA GLY A 406 33.92 -4.52 0.32
C GLY A 406 35.32 -3.88 0.43
N LEU A 407 35.46 -2.60 0.05
CA LEU A 407 36.70 -1.84 0.22
C LEU A 407 37.02 -1.59 1.71
N LEU A 408 36.01 -1.34 2.55
CA LEU A 408 36.17 -1.18 4.00
C LEU A 408 36.50 -2.52 4.71
N VAL A 409 35.98 -3.64 4.24
CA VAL A 409 36.44 -4.98 4.64
C VAL A 409 37.92 -5.16 4.28
N ALA A 410 38.35 -4.77 3.08
CA ALA A 410 39.74 -4.85 2.64
C ALA A 410 40.70 -3.91 3.40
N LEU A 411 40.21 -2.82 4.00
CA LEU A 411 40.97 -1.99 4.94
C LEU A 411 41.09 -2.59 6.36
N GLY A 412 40.41 -3.72 6.65
CA GLY A 412 40.47 -4.39 7.94
C GLY A 412 39.63 -3.74 9.05
N VAL A 413 38.63 -2.92 8.67
CA VAL A 413 37.76 -2.16 9.61
C VAL A 413 36.32 -2.67 9.67
N SER A 414 35.97 -3.76 9.00
CA SER A 414 34.69 -4.45 9.25
C SER A 414 34.73 -5.31 10.52
N HIS A 415 33.61 -5.97 10.82
CA HIS A 415 33.44 -6.85 11.98
C HIS A 415 32.39 -7.91 11.63
N PRO A 416 32.50 -9.18 12.08
CA PRO A 416 31.56 -10.23 11.68
C PRO A 416 30.08 -9.92 11.91
N ARG A 417 29.72 -9.14 12.94
CA ARG A 417 28.33 -8.68 13.15
C ARG A 417 27.86 -7.62 12.14
N LEU A 418 28.76 -6.81 11.56
CA LEU A 418 28.43 -5.91 10.44
C LEU A 418 28.23 -6.72 9.15
N ASP A 419 29.17 -7.64 8.88
CA ASP A 419 29.13 -8.51 7.69
C ASP A 419 27.87 -9.40 7.71
N ARG A 420 27.44 -9.85 8.90
CA ARG A 420 26.21 -10.62 9.14
C ARG A 420 24.91 -9.84 8.91
N ILE A 421 24.82 -8.57 9.31
CA ILE A 421 23.64 -7.73 8.96
C ILE A 421 23.51 -7.66 7.44
N ARG A 422 24.64 -7.44 6.75
CA ARG A 422 24.68 -7.39 5.29
C ARG A 422 24.31 -8.73 4.65
N GLU A 423 24.80 -9.86 5.16
CA GLU A 423 24.39 -11.20 4.72
C GLU A 423 22.86 -11.42 4.86
N LEU A 424 22.28 -11.02 6.00
CA LEU A 424 20.84 -11.16 6.25
C LEU A 424 19.99 -10.32 5.30
N VAL A 425 20.40 -9.07 5.05
CA VAL A 425 19.70 -8.18 4.09
C VAL A 425 19.85 -8.68 2.65
N ASP A 426 21.03 -9.17 2.27
CA ASP A 426 21.26 -9.73 0.92
C ASP A 426 20.42 -11.02 0.72
N HIS A 427 20.32 -11.88 1.73
CA HIS A 427 19.50 -13.11 1.72
C HIS A 427 18.00 -12.80 1.62
N GLU A 428 17.49 -11.93 2.49
CA GLU A 428 16.09 -11.46 2.40
C GLU A 428 15.86 -10.54 1.19
N GLY A 429 16.93 -10.14 0.48
CA GLY A 429 16.92 -9.35 -0.75
C GLY A 429 16.39 -7.91 -0.60
N ILE A 430 16.31 -7.40 0.63
CA ILE A 430 15.56 -6.18 1.01
C ILE A 430 16.20 -4.87 0.54
N GLY A 431 17.53 -4.82 0.46
CA GLY A 431 18.25 -3.55 0.24
C GLY A 431 19.72 -3.76 -0.12
N TRP A 432 20.52 -2.72 0.10
CA TRP A 432 21.98 -2.75 -0.05
C TRP A 432 22.66 -2.20 1.20
N THR A 433 23.55 -2.99 1.81
CA THR A 433 24.05 -2.75 3.17
C THR A 433 25.54 -2.41 3.21
N LYS A 434 25.91 -1.46 4.06
CA LYS A 434 27.31 -1.15 4.41
C LYS A 434 27.45 -0.73 5.86
N LEU A 435 28.64 -0.91 6.44
CA LEU A 435 28.99 -0.28 7.73
C LEU A 435 28.98 1.27 7.60
N THR A 436 28.80 1.98 8.72
CA THR A 436 28.97 3.45 8.75
C THR A 436 29.86 3.92 9.90
N GLY A 437 30.58 5.03 9.66
CA GLY A 437 31.58 5.55 10.59
C GLY A 437 32.82 4.66 10.70
N ALA A 438 33.36 4.52 11.90
CA ALA A 438 34.67 3.91 12.13
C ALA A 438 34.76 2.39 11.83
N GLY A 439 33.64 1.68 11.76
CA GLY A 439 33.64 0.22 11.72
C GLY A 439 34.04 -0.43 13.06
N GLY A 440 34.55 -1.66 12.99
CA GLY A 440 34.91 -2.49 14.16
C GLY A 440 33.73 -2.91 15.05
N GLY A 441 32.49 -2.62 14.64
CA GLY A 441 31.28 -2.69 15.45
C GLY A 441 30.39 -1.46 15.22
N GLY A 442 29.47 -1.17 16.15
CA GLY A 442 28.43 -0.13 15.97
C GLY A 442 27.51 -0.41 14.77
N CYS A 443 27.14 0.63 14.02
CA CYS A 443 26.05 0.53 13.03
C CYS A 443 26.45 0.13 11.60
N ALA A 444 25.52 -0.60 10.96
CA ALA A 444 25.36 -0.66 9.51
C ALA A 444 24.18 0.19 9.05
N ILE A 445 24.20 0.61 7.79
CA ILE A 445 23.11 1.28 7.09
C ILE A 445 22.73 0.49 5.85
N THR A 446 21.43 0.42 5.59
CA THR A 446 20.82 -0.33 4.49
C THR A 446 19.91 0.59 3.70
N LEU A 447 20.25 0.84 2.43
CA LEU A 447 19.33 1.50 1.50
C LEU A 447 18.24 0.50 1.12
N LEU A 448 16.97 0.84 1.40
CA LEU A 448 15.83 -0.03 1.14
C LEU A 448 15.38 0.05 -0.32
N LYS A 449 14.90 -1.07 -0.87
CA LYS A 449 14.32 -1.12 -2.22
C LYS A 449 12.86 -0.64 -2.23
N PRO A 450 12.39 -0.03 -3.32
CA PRO A 450 10.95 0.12 -3.57
C PRO A 450 10.25 -1.25 -3.60
N GLY A 451 9.01 -1.31 -3.12
CA GLY A 451 8.16 -2.51 -3.23
C GLY A 451 8.54 -3.70 -2.35
N ILE A 452 9.29 -3.51 -1.25
CA ILE A 452 9.53 -4.58 -0.25
C ILE A 452 8.18 -5.07 0.30
N THR A 453 7.93 -6.39 0.26
CA THR A 453 6.77 -6.98 0.90
C THR A 453 6.93 -6.95 2.44
N PRO A 454 5.90 -6.53 3.21
CA PRO A 454 5.96 -6.46 4.66
C PRO A 454 6.36 -7.79 5.34
N GLU A 455 6.11 -8.92 4.68
CA GLU A 455 6.45 -10.27 5.15
C GLU A 455 7.96 -10.50 5.21
N ARG A 456 8.72 -9.99 4.24
CA ARG A 456 10.20 -10.10 4.19
C ARG A 456 10.83 -9.20 5.22
N LEU A 457 10.34 -7.97 5.36
CA LEU A 457 10.79 -7.03 6.39
C LEU A 457 10.63 -7.66 7.79
N ARG A 458 9.44 -8.18 8.12
CA ARG A 458 9.19 -8.91 9.38
C ARG A 458 9.98 -10.23 9.54
N SER A 459 10.55 -10.78 8.47
CA SER A 459 11.48 -11.92 8.53
C SER A 459 12.88 -11.46 8.97
N LEU A 460 13.38 -10.40 8.33
CA LEU A 460 14.64 -9.75 8.69
C LEU A 460 14.59 -9.22 10.14
N GLU A 461 13.56 -8.45 10.50
CA GLU A 461 13.38 -7.88 11.84
C GLU A 461 13.46 -8.94 12.93
N ARG A 462 12.70 -10.03 12.79
CA ARG A 462 12.69 -11.14 13.76
C ARG A 462 14.07 -11.77 13.91
N THR A 463 14.83 -11.87 12.83
CA THR A 463 16.18 -12.45 12.82
C THR A 463 17.19 -11.49 13.46
N LEU A 464 17.06 -10.18 13.19
CA LEU A 464 17.86 -9.14 13.83
C LEU A 464 17.62 -9.10 15.36
N ASP A 465 16.37 -9.16 15.80
CA ASP A 465 16.02 -9.17 17.21
C ASP A 465 16.54 -10.44 17.91
N GLN A 466 16.47 -11.60 17.25
CA GLN A 466 17.01 -12.88 17.77
C GLN A 466 18.54 -12.90 17.90
N GLU A 467 19.26 -12.27 16.98
CA GLU A 467 20.72 -12.11 17.05
C GLU A 467 21.17 -10.90 17.89
N GLY A 468 20.25 -10.23 18.59
CA GLY A 468 20.54 -9.13 19.52
C GLY A 468 21.07 -7.87 18.85
N TYR A 469 20.59 -7.58 17.64
CA TYR A 469 20.76 -6.27 17.00
C TYR A 469 19.68 -5.30 17.51
N GLU A 470 19.88 -4.01 17.26
CA GLU A 470 18.86 -2.98 17.46
C GLU A 470 18.63 -2.23 16.15
N LYS A 471 17.37 -2.01 15.78
CA LYS A 471 16.94 -1.51 14.48
C LYS A 471 16.22 -0.17 14.59
N PHE A 472 16.41 0.68 13.60
CA PHE A 472 15.73 1.96 13.45
C PHE A 472 15.40 2.17 11.97
N GLU A 473 14.12 2.38 11.66
CA GLU A 473 13.71 2.87 10.34
C GLU A 473 13.87 4.40 10.33
N THR A 474 14.44 4.95 9.26
CA THR A 474 14.76 6.38 9.17
C THR A 474 14.91 6.83 7.72
N THR A 475 14.75 8.12 7.46
CA THR A 475 15.01 8.72 6.14
C THR A 475 16.41 9.31 6.11
N LEU A 476 17.25 8.87 5.17
CA LEU A 476 18.53 9.50 4.85
C LEU A 476 18.28 10.79 4.05
N GLY A 477 19.01 11.86 4.32
CA GLY A 477 18.90 13.13 3.58
C GLY A 477 17.83 14.09 4.08
N CYS A 478 17.32 13.92 5.30
CA CYS A 478 16.30 14.80 5.89
C CYS A 478 16.79 16.25 6.14
N ASP A 479 15.86 17.16 6.49
CA ASP A 479 16.17 18.55 6.81
C ASP A 479 16.91 18.77 8.15
N GLY A 480 17.67 19.86 8.18
CA GLY A 480 18.60 20.27 9.25
C GLY A 480 17.93 20.76 10.52
N ILE A 481 18.43 21.84 11.11
CA ILE A 481 17.82 22.38 12.34
C ILE A 481 16.39 22.89 12.09
N GLY A 482 15.45 22.40 12.88
CA GLY A 482 14.04 22.83 12.92
C GLY A 482 13.72 23.57 14.22
N VAL A 483 12.74 24.47 14.17
CA VAL A 483 12.28 25.27 15.32
C VAL A 483 10.76 25.32 15.34
N LEU A 484 10.15 24.89 16.43
CA LEU A 484 8.71 24.99 16.68
C LEU A 484 8.47 26.13 17.68
N TRP A 485 7.94 27.24 17.20
CA TRP A 485 7.78 28.49 17.95
C TRP A 485 6.36 29.08 17.76
N PRO A 486 5.50 29.11 18.80
CA PRO A 486 5.67 28.46 20.11
C PRO A 486 5.66 26.92 20.01
N ALA A 487 6.07 26.23 21.06
CA ALA A 487 5.96 24.78 21.17
C ALA A 487 4.50 24.39 21.44
N VAL A 488 3.71 24.29 20.37
CA VAL A 488 2.31 23.87 20.41
C VAL A 488 2.09 22.69 19.46
N LEU A 489 1.20 21.77 19.82
CA LEU A 489 0.76 20.64 18.98
C LEU A 489 0.01 21.06 17.70
N LYS A 490 -0.15 22.38 17.49
CA LYS A 490 -1.09 23.00 16.54
C LYS A 490 -0.55 24.36 16.11
N ASN A 491 0.23 24.41 15.03
CA ASN A 491 0.52 25.68 14.35
C ASN A 491 -0.73 26.11 13.56
N GLY A 492 -1.67 26.76 14.23
CA GLY A 492 -2.79 27.42 13.58
C GLY A 492 -2.28 28.54 12.68
N ILE A 493 -2.51 28.40 11.37
CA ILE A 493 -2.28 29.48 10.41
C ILE A 493 -3.49 30.43 10.47
N GLU A 494 -3.21 31.73 10.58
CA GLU A 494 -4.16 32.85 10.71
C GLU A 494 -4.94 32.96 12.05
N ASP A 495 -4.47 33.90 12.88
CA ASP A 495 -5.12 34.67 13.95
C ASP A 495 -5.89 34.03 15.14
N ASP A 496 -5.33 34.33 16.33
CA ASP A 496 -6.02 34.64 17.60
C ASP A 496 -6.63 33.48 18.43
N GLN A 497 -6.35 32.20 18.12
CA GLN A 497 -6.56 31.09 19.07
C GLN A 497 -5.37 30.12 19.15
N GLY A 498 -4.75 30.05 20.34
CA GLY A 498 -3.52 29.29 20.57
C GLY A 498 -3.71 27.77 20.53
N GLY A 499 -2.73 27.10 19.93
CA GLY A 499 -2.58 25.66 19.99
C GLY A 499 -2.35 25.14 21.41
N GLU A 500 -2.49 23.82 21.59
CA GLU A 500 -2.21 23.19 22.88
C GLU A 500 -0.69 23.14 23.11
N GLU A 501 -0.21 23.80 24.17
CA GLU A 501 1.23 23.87 24.48
C GLU A 501 1.78 22.47 24.79
N ILE A 502 2.95 22.18 24.21
CA ILE A 502 3.77 21.01 24.53
C ILE A 502 4.47 21.34 25.85
N ASP A 503 3.72 21.17 26.93
CA ASP A 503 4.22 21.37 28.28
C ASP A 503 5.25 20.30 28.68
N GLN A 504 5.92 20.57 29.79
CA GLN A 504 6.96 19.70 30.32
C GLN A 504 6.44 18.31 30.71
N GLU A 505 5.19 18.17 31.13
CA GLU A 505 4.64 16.87 31.55
C GLU A 505 4.41 15.98 30.33
N LYS A 506 3.79 16.51 29.25
CA LYS A 506 3.66 15.81 27.97
C LYS A 506 5.00 15.35 27.40
N PHE A 507 5.97 16.26 27.28
CA PHE A 507 7.27 15.95 26.68
C PHE A 507 8.13 14.96 27.49
N LEU A 508 7.85 14.82 28.78
CA LEU A 508 8.48 13.83 29.66
C LEU A 508 7.74 12.49 29.67
N ASN A 509 6.41 12.50 29.51
CA ASN A 509 5.56 11.31 29.47
C ASN A 509 5.47 10.68 28.05
N ALA A 510 6.11 11.28 27.05
CA ALA A 510 6.29 10.72 25.72
C ALA A 510 7.06 9.39 25.75
N ASP A 511 6.34 8.28 25.60
CA ASP A 511 6.91 6.93 25.61
C ASP A 511 7.70 6.64 24.32
N GLY A 512 8.89 6.06 24.48
CA GLY A 512 9.73 5.61 23.37
C GLY A 512 10.24 6.72 22.44
N ILE A 513 10.34 6.36 21.16
CA ILE A 513 10.67 7.23 20.02
C ILE A 513 9.37 7.80 19.42
N GLU A 514 8.42 6.90 19.13
CA GLU A 514 7.11 7.17 18.56
C GLU A 514 6.39 8.32 19.29
N GLY A 515 6.25 8.24 20.62
CA GLY A 515 5.57 9.27 21.42
C GLY A 515 6.32 10.61 21.52
N VAL A 516 7.59 10.68 21.12
CA VAL A 516 8.33 11.96 20.99
C VAL A 516 8.08 12.60 19.63
N GLU A 517 7.92 11.79 18.57
CA GLU A 517 7.67 12.24 17.20
C GLU A 517 6.18 12.65 17.03
N GLU A 518 5.23 11.92 17.63
CA GLU A 518 3.81 12.30 17.72
C GLU A 518 3.56 13.68 18.35
N LEU A 519 4.44 14.15 19.25
CA LEU A 519 4.33 15.47 19.88
C LEU A 519 4.80 16.62 18.98
N VAL A 520 5.42 16.36 17.83
CA VAL A 520 6.11 17.39 17.04
C VAL A 520 5.61 17.47 15.60
N ASP A 521 5.22 16.34 14.98
CA ASP A 521 4.62 16.29 13.64
C ASP A 521 3.16 15.79 13.70
N PRO A 522 2.18 16.68 13.94
CA PRO A 522 0.78 16.29 14.07
C PRO A 522 0.18 15.84 12.73
N THR A 523 -0.58 14.75 12.74
CA THR A 523 -1.29 14.25 11.56
C THR A 523 -2.42 15.18 11.12
N ILE A 524 -2.81 15.13 9.84
CA ILE A 524 -3.85 15.98 9.28
C ILE A 524 -5.23 15.73 9.92
N ALA A 525 -5.53 14.51 10.40
CA ALA A 525 -6.72 14.28 11.21
C ALA A 525 -6.67 15.04 12.54
N ALA A 526 -5.51 15.04 13.21
CA ALA A 526 -5.31 15.82 14.43
C ALA A 526 -5.38 17.34 14.15
N GLN A 527 -4.87 17.81 13.02
CA GLN A 527 -4.99 19.21 12.58
C GLN A 527 -6.45 19.60 12.32
N LEU A 528 -7.22 18.81 11.57
CA LEU A 528 -8.61 19.16 11.24
C LEU A 528 -9.54 19.10 12.46
N GLU A 529 -9.38 18.12 13.36
CA GLU A 529 -10.13 18.09 14.63
C GLU A 529 -9.68 19.24 15.56
N ALA A 530 -8.41 19.66 15.49
CA ALA A 530 -7.92 20.84 16.18
C ALA A 530 -8.56 22.14 15.67
N GLU A 531 -8.59 22.37 14.36
CA GLU A 531 -9.25 23.51 13.72
C GLU A 531 -10.76 23.52 14.04
N TYR A 532 -11.42 22.36 13.96
CA TYR A 532 -12.82 22.19 14.35
C TYR A 532 -13.09 22.62 15.79
N LEU A 533 -12.26 22.19 16.75
CA LEU A 533 -12.39 22.59 18.16
C LEU A 533 -12.07 24.08 18.35
N ALA A 534 -11.06 24.63 17.66
CA ALA A 534 -10.72 26.06 17.71
C ALA A 534 -11.83 26.95 17.13
N SER A 535 -12.60 26.46 16.15
CA SER A 535 -13.78 27.18 15.64
C SER A 535 -14.96 27.22 16.63
N ARG A 536 -14.85 26.53 17.78
CA ARG A 536 -15.94 26.29 18.74
C ARG A 536 -15.62 26.73 20.18
N PRO A 537 -14.94 27.88 20.42
CA PRO A 537 -14.41 28.23 21.74
C PRO A 537 -15.51 28.35 22.79
N TYR A 538 -16.66 28.91 22.43
CA TYR A 538 -17.78 29.08 23.36
C TYR A 538 -18.48 27.77 23.71
N GLN A 539 -18.42 26.75 22.84
CA GLN A 539 -18.89 25.40 23.19
C GLN A 539 -17.94 24.76 24.20
N VAL A 540 -16.63 24.74 23.91
CA VAL A 540 -15.59 24.23 24.82
C VAL A 540 -15.67 24.93 26.19
N LEU A 541 -15.79 26.26 26.20
CA LEU A 541 -15.95 27.08 27.41
C LEU A 541 -17.21 26.72 28.22
N LYS A 542 -18.33 26.46 27.53
CA LYS A 542 -19.61 26.07 28.12
C LYS A 542 -19.59 24.64 28.67
N ASP A 543 -18.83 23.74 28.05
CA ASP A 543 -18.67 22.34 28.49
C ASP A 543 -17.64 22.21 29.63
N GLN A 544 -16.58 23.04 29.63
CA GLN A 544 -15.61 23.14 30.73
C GLN A 544 -16.18 23.80 31.99
N LYS A 545 -16.87 24.94 31.86
CA LYS A 545 -17.37 25.73 33.02
C LYS A 545 -18.79 25.37 33.44
N GLY A 546 -19.58 24.77 32.54
CA GLY A 546 -21.02 24.64 32.69
C GLY A 546 -21.77 25.95 32.41
N LEU A 547 -22.89 25.87 31.68
CA LEU A 547 -23.67 27.03 31.22
C LEU A 547 -24.07 28.01 32.33
N LEU A 548 -24.31 27.52 33.55
CA LEU A 548 -24.70 28.36 34.69
C LEU A 548 -23.58 29.33 35.13
N HIS A 549 -22.32 28.89 35.07
CA HIS A 549 -21.17 29.63 35.62
C HIS A 549 -20.53 30.62 34.63
N LEU A 550 -21.00 30.64 33.38
CA LEU A 550 -20.63 31.67 32.40
C LEU A 550 -21.14 33.07 32.81
N THR A 551 -20.36 34.10 32.54
CA THR A 551 -20.77 35.51 32.66
C THR A 551 -21.85 35.88 31.65
N ALA A 552 -22.47 37.06 31.80
CA ALA A 552 -23.48 37.56 30.84
C ALA A 552 -22.94 37.67 29.41
N ASN A 553 -21.69 38.13 29.23
CA ASN A 553 -21.07 38.24 27.91
C ASN A 553 -20.74 36.85 27.33
N GLU A 554 -20.18 35.92 28.12
CA GLU A 554 -19.93 34.55 27.67
C GLU A 554 -21.24 33.82 27.28
N LYS A 555 -22.35 34.07 28.00
CA LYS A 555 -23.68 33.55 27.65
C LYS A 555 -24.21 34.14 26.34
N SER A 556 -24.04 35.44 26.11
CA SER A 556 -24.41 36.10 24.85
C SER A 556 -23.58 35.57 23.68
N ALA A 557 -22.26 35.44 23.85
CA ALA A 557 -21.38 34.92 22.82
C ALA A 557 -21.66 33.45 22.50
N TYR A 558 -21.92 32.60 23.51
CA TYR A 558 -22.35 31.22 23.31
C TYR A 558 -23.68 31.11 22.55
N ALA A 559 -24.65 31.98 22.85
CA ALA A 559 -25.92 32.01 22.12
C ALA A 559 -25.72 32.40 20.64
N ASN A 560 -24.96 33.46 20.38
CA ASN A 560 -24.65 33.92 19.02
C ASN A 560 -23.85 32.88 18.23
N TYR A 561 -22.85 32.25 18.85
CA TYR A 561 -22.13 31.08 18.32
C TYR A 561 -23.09 29.93 17.98
N ARG A 562 -24.04 29.57 18.86
CA ARG A 562 -25.00 28.48 18.58
C ARG A 562 -25.97 28.84 17.45
N PHE A 563 -26.31 30.10 17.25
CA PHE A 563 -27.07 30.52 16.07
C PHE A 563 -26.25 30.42 14.77
N LEU A 564 -24.96 30.81 14.78
CA LEU A 564 -24.04 30.59 13.65
C LEU A 564 -23.96 29.09 13.30
N ASP A 565 -23.64 28.26 14.30
CA ASP A 565 -23.41 26.82 14.22
C ASP A 565 -24.62 26.04 13.70
N THR A 566 -25.82 26.40 14.14
CA THR A 566 -27.08 25.77 13.68
C THR A 566 -27.59 26.35 12.35
N GLY A 567 -26.96 27.40 11.82
CA GLY A 567 -27.39 28.09 10.60
C GLY A 567 -28.75 28.80 10.70
N VAL A 568 -29.40 28.80 11.87
CA VAL A 568 -30.78 29.29 12.08
C VAL A 568 -30.92 30.78 11.71
N TRP A 569 -29.86 31.57 11.83
CA TRP A 569 -29.84 32.98 11.42
C TRP A 569 -30.21 33.19 9.94
N ARG A 570 -29.99 32.20 9.08
CA ARG A 570 -30.29 32.27 7.63
C ARG A 570 -31.79 32.36 7.33
N THR A 571 -32.67 31.98 8.27
CA THR A 571 -34.13 32.08 8.11
C THR A 571 -34.71 33.40 8.63
N TRP A 572 -33.88 34.26 9.24
CA TRP A 572 -34.33 35.54 9.80
C TRP A 572 -34.45 36.62 8.71
N PRO A 573 -35.33 37.63 8.86
CA PRO A 573 -35.38 38.79 7.98
C PRO A 573 -34.04 39.53 7.90
N ALA A 574 -33.73 40.13 6.76
CA ALA A 574 -32.43 40.77 6.49
C ALA A 574 -32.00 41.84 7.52
N ALA A 575 -32.96 42.53 8.16
CA ALA A 575 -32.66 43.46 9.26
C ALA A 575 -32.08 42.73 10.50
N GLN A 576 -32.66 41.60 10.90
CA GLN A 576 -32.19 40.78 12.01
C GLN A 576 -30.86 40.10 11.67
N GLN A 577 -30.66 39.65 10.43
CA GLN A 577 -29.35 39.16 9.98
C GLN A 577 -28.26 40.25 10.11
N LYS A 578 -28.58 41.50 9.77
CA LYS A 578 -27.64 42.63 9.88
C LYS A 578 -27.30 43.01 11.33
N GLU A 579 -28.24 42.86 12.26
CA GLU A 579 -27.97 43.05 13.69
C GLU A 579 -27.20 41.87 14.30
N PHE A 580 -27.48 40.65 13.85
CA PHE A 580 -26.77 39.45 14.24
C PHE A 580 -25.29 39.48 13.80
N TRP A 581 -25.01 39.82 12.54
CA TRP A 581 -23.63 39.93 12.06
C TRP A 581 -22.83 41.01 12.80
N LYS A 582 -23.44 42.16 13.10
CA LYS A 582 -22.82 43.16 13.99
C LYS A 582 -22.49 42.61 15.38
N ALA A 583 -23.35 41.76 15.96
CA ALA A 583 -23.10 41.15 17.26
C ALA A 583 -21.98 40.10 17.19
N VAL A 584 -21.91 39.31 16.12
CA VAL A 584 -20.84 38.35 15.81
C VAL A 584 -19.49 39.06 15.65
N GLU A 585 -19.44 40.13 14.86
CA GLU A 585 -18.26 40.99 14.67
C GLU A 585 -17.81 41.62 16.00
N ALA A 586 -18.72 42.29 16.71
CA ALA A 586 -18.41 42.99 17.97
C ALA A 586 -17.99 42.05 19.12
N GLN A 587 -18.36 40.77 19.05
CA GLN A 587 -17.97 39.74 20.02
C GLN A 587 -16.82 38.84 19.52
N LYS A 588 -16.23 39.13 18.34
CA LYS A 588 -15.19 38.31 17.68
C LYS A 588 -15.53 36.81 17.65
N ILE A 589 -16.76 36.44 17.28
CA ILE A 589 -17.17 35.03 17.29
C ILE A 589 -16.65 34.34 16.02
N PRO A 590 -15.81 33.30 16.12
CA PRO A 590 -15.33 32.58 14.94
C PRO A 590 -16.49 31.84 14.26
N ILE A 591 -16.38 31.69 12.93
CA ILE A 591 -17.34 30.92 12.14
C ILE A 591 -17.14 29.43 12.47
N PRO A 592 -18.16 28.72 12.97
CA PRO A 592 -18.02 27.31 13.35
C PRO A 592 -17.77 26.44 12.10
N LEU A 593 -16.67 25.70 12.11
CA LEU A 593 -16.35 24.75 11.06
C LEU A 593 -17.25 23.50 11.17
N PRO A 594 -17.55 22.82 10.05
CA PRO A 594 -18.16 21.50 10.09
C PRO A 594 -17.23 20.52 10.82
N LYS A 595 -17.78 19.44 11.41
CA LYS A 595 -16.93 18.38 11.96
C LYS A 595 -16.11 17.77 10.82
N PRO A 596 -14.80 17.46 11.02
CA PRO A 596 -14.03 16.74 10.02
C PRO A 596 -14.77 15.47 9.63
N ALA A 597 -14.95 15.27 8.33
CA ALA A 597 -15.32 13.97 7.82
C ALA A 597 -14.15 13.00 8.06
N ASP A 598 -14.45 11.71 8.10
CA ASP A 598 -13.42 10.70 7.86
C ASP A 598 -12.80 11.01 6.48
N LEU A 599 -11.48 11.22 6.45
CA LEU A 599 -10.75 11.49 5.21
C LEU A 599 -10.59 10.23 4.35
N GLY A 600 -10.90 9.06 4.91
CA GLY A 600 -10.80 7.77 4.23
C GLY A 600 -9.37 7.29 4.04
N ARG A 601 -9.15 6.49 3.01
CA ARG A 601 -7.87 5.88 2.66
C ARG A 601 -7.49 6.24 1.22
N ASP A 602 -6.19 6.37 0.97
CA ASP A 602 -5.66 6.61 -0.38
C ASP A 602 -5.75 5.36 -1.26
N SER A 603 -5.38 5.48 -2.53
CA SER A 603 -5.37 4.36 -3.48
C SER A 603 -4.41 3.21 -3.13
N ARG A 604 -3.57 3.38 -2.09
CA ARG A 604 -2.64 2.36 -1.55
C ARG A 604 -3.09 1.85 -0.17
N GLY A 605 -4.24 2.32 0.33
CA GLY A 605 -4.83 1.90 1.60
C GLY A 605 -4.31 2.63 2.85
N LYS A 606 -3.39 3.60 2.73
CA LYS A 606 -2.94 4.43 3.88
C LYS A 606 -4.09 5.36 4.28
N GLU A 607 -4.39 5.45 5.58
CA GLU A 607 -5.42 6.37 6.07
C GLU A 607 -4.98 7.80 5.81
N ILE A 608 -5.78 8.57 5.06
CA ILE A 608 -5.45 9.94 4.69
C ILE A 608 -5.37 10.82 5.95
N GLY A 609 -6.12 10.47 6.99
CA GLY A 609 -6.01 11.07 8.32
C GLY A 609 -4.63 10.93 8.99
N SER A 610 -3.83 9.94 8.62
CA SER A 610 -2.48 9.70 9.17
C SER A 610 -1.36 10.50 8.49
N TYR A 611 -1.68 11.27 7.45
CA TYR A 611 -0.69 12.02 6.68
C TYR A 611 -0.19 13.22 7.50
N THR A 612 1.09 13.57 7.37
CA THR A 612 1.58 14.90 7.79
C THR A 612 0.92 16.01 6.96
N PRO A 613 0.93 17.29 7.41
CA PRO A 613 0.32 18.38 6.66
C PRO A 613 0.92 18.59 5.26
N GLU A 614 2.22 18.33 5.10
CA GLU A 614 2.90 18.43 3.80
C GLU A 614 2.62 17.22 2.89
N GLU A 615 2.62 15.98 3.42
CA GLU A 615 2.10 14.82 2.66
C GLU A 615 0.67 15.06 2.19
N PHE A 616 -0.20 15.61 3.06
CA PHE A 616 -1.58 15.91 2.70
C PHE A 616 -1.68 17.04 1.67
N LYS A 617 -0.82 18.06 1.75
CA LYS A 617 -0.72 19.14 0.74
C LYS A 617 -0.24 18.61 -0.61
N GLN A 618 0.74 17.70 -0.64
CA GLN A 618 1.18 17.00 -1.84
C GLN A 618 0.08 16.09 -2.41
N TYR A 619 -0.60 15.32 -1.57
CA TYR A 619 -1.76 14.50 -1.94
C TYR A 619 -2.91 15.35 -2.51
N ARG A 620 -3.23 16.49 -1.88
CA ARG A 620 -4.27 17.44 -2.34
C ARG A 620 -3.88 18.18 -3.62
N LYS A 621 -2.58 18.34 -3.91
CA LYS A 621 -2.08 18.76 -5.22
C LYS A 621 -2.27 17.63 -6.23
N ARG A 622 -1.72 16.43 -5.95
CA ARG A 622 -1.83 15.23 -6.81
C ARG A 622 -3.27 14.91 -7.20
N GLU A 623 -4.21 14.89 -6.26
CA GLU A 623 -5.65 14.67 -6.54
C GLU A 623 -6.32 15.83 -7.29
N ARG A 624 -5.83 17.07 -7.14
CA ARG A 624 -6.31 18.20 -7.96
C ARG A 624 -5.83 18.06 -9.39
N ASP A 625 -4.53 17.89 -9.58
CA ASP A 625 -3.90 17.72 -10.89
C ASP A 625 -4.52 16.52 -11.63
N LEU A 626 -4.66 15.38 -10.93
CA LEU A 626 -5.37 14.19 -11.40
C LEU A 626 -6.87 14.45 -11.68
N GLY A 627 -7.52 15.30 -10.90
CA GLY A 627 -8.93 15.69 -11.07
C GLY A 627 -9.17 16.70 -12.20
N ASP A 628 -8.19 17.55 -12.54
CA ASP A 628 -8.19 18.42 -13.72
C ASP A 628 -7.91 17.58 -14.98
N LEU A 629 -6.87 16.73 -14.97
CA LEU A 629 -6.56 15.80 -16.06
C LEU A 629 -7.73 14.82 -16.34
N ARG A 630 -8.41 14.30 -15.32
CA ARG A 630 -9.65 13.51 -15.49
C ARG A 630 -10.72 14.32 -16.23
N ARG A 631 -10.99 15.56 -15.81
CA ARG A 631 -12.00 16.43 -16.46
C ARG A 631 -11.62 16.83 -17.89
N GLU A 632 -10.34 16.95 -18.21
CA GLU A 632 -9.90 17.17 -19.60
C GLU A 632 -10.08 15.92 -20.47
N SER A 633 -9.71 14.74 -19.97
CA SER A 633 -9.93 13.46 -20.68
C SER A 633 -11.43 13.17 -20.84
N GLU A 634 -12.25 13.47 -19.83
CA GLU A 634 -13.71 13.37 -19.88
C GLU A 634 -14.29 14.31 -20.95
N ARG A 635 -13.87 15.58 -20.97
CA ARG A 635 -14.24 16.53 -22.05
C ARG A 635 -13.74 16.11 -23.43
N PHE A 636 -12.58 15.45 -23.55
CA PHE A 636 -12.12 14.89 -24.81
C PHE A 636 -13.05 13.77 -25.29
N ARG A 637 -13.48 12.88 -24.39
CA ARG A 637 -14.47 11.83 -24.68
C ARG A 637 -15.83 12.42 -25.07
N GLU A 638 -16.32 13.42 -24.35
CA GLU A 638 -17.55 14.16 -24.72
C GLU A 638 -17.43 14.75 -26.13
N ARG A 639 -16.32 15.44 -26.45
CA ARG A 639 -16.07 15.98 -27.80
C ARG A 639 -16.04 14.88 -28.86
N ARG A 640 -15.41 13.73 -28.61
CA ARG A 640 -15.37 12.58 -29.53
C ARG A 640 -16.72 11.90 -29.72
N VAL A 641 -17.57 11.84 -28.70
CA VAL A 641 -18.95 11.33 -28.81
C VAL A 641 -19.87 12.30 -29.57
N LEU A 642 -19.61 13.61 -29.47
CA LEU A 642 -20.38 14.65 -30.15
C LEU A 642 -19.94 14.92 -31.61
N LYS A 643 -18.63 14.81 -31.92
CA LYS A 643 -18.10 14.90 -33.29
C LYS A 643 -18.39 13.60 -34.07
N LYS A 644 -19.58 13.53 -34.68
CA LYS A 644 -19.80 12.68 -35.85
C LYS A 644 -19.30 13.38 -37.11
N GLU A 645 -18.47 12.67 -37.87
CA GLU A 645 -18.31 12.78 -39.32
C GLU A 645 -18.20 14.21 -39.92
N GLU A 646 -17.17 14.97 -39.53
CA GLU A 646 -16.52 16.00 -40.37
C GLU A 646 -15.18 16.46 -39.72
N ASP A 647 -14.26 16.99 -40.53
CA ASP A 647 -12.85 17.35 -40.24
C ASP A 647 -11.93 16.22 -39.72
N SER A 648 -11.04 15.74 -40.60
CA SER A 648 -9.96 14.79 -40.28
C SER A 648 -8.63 15.43 -39.90
N GLU A 649 -8.39 16.70 -40.24
CA GLU A 649 -7.14 17.40 -39.93
C GLU A 649 -7.12 17.89 -38.47
N GLY A 650 -6.10 17.48 -37.71
CA GLY A 650 -5.92 17.80 -36.28
C GLY A 650 -6.19 16.66 -35.31
N ILE A 651 -6.79 15.54 -35.76
CA ILE A 651 -7.16 14.41 -34.88
C ILE A 651 -5.93 13.77 -34.20
N GLU A 652 -4.82 13.57 -34.92
CA GLU A 652 -3.61 12.95 -34.36
C GLU A 652 -3.02 13.74 -33.18
N GLY A 653 -3.10 15.07 -33.22
CA GLY A 653 -2.65 15.95 -32.14
C GLY A 653 -3.50 15.82 -30.88
N GLU A 654 -4.85 15.84 -31.01
CA GLU A 654 -5.73 15.61 -29.86
C GLU A 654 -5.59 14.18 -29.29
N ILE A 655 -5.24 13.18 -30.11
CA ILE A 655 -4.96 11.81 -29.66
C ILE A 655 -3.63 11.73 -28.90
N GLU A 656 -2.53 12.31 -29.40
CA GLU A 656 -1.25 12.30 -28.68
C GLU A 656 -1.31 13.12 -27.38
N ASP A 657 -2.04 14.25 -27.36
CA ASP A 657 -2.33 15.00 -26.13
C ASP A 657 -3.12 14.17 -25.12
N GLU A 658 -4.12 13.39 -25.55
CA GLU A 658 -4.85 12.46 -24.69
C GLU A 658 -3.99 11.28 -24.24
N ARG A 659 -3.14 10.73 -25.12
CA ARG A 659 -2.19 9.67 -24.80
C ARG A 659 -1.22 10.14 -23.71
N ASN A 660 -0.67 11.35 -23.83
CA ASN A 660 0.22 11.94 -22.83
C ASN A 660 -0.51 12.34 -21.53
N ARG A 661 -1.77 12.80 -21.63
CA ARG A 661 -2.64 13.01 -20.47
C ARG A 661 -2.91 11.71 -19.71
N ARG A 662 -3.12 10.58 -20.41
CA ARG A 662 -3.27 9.24 -19.80
C ARG A 662 -1.97 8.75 -19.15
N LYS A 663 -0.83 8.84 -19.85
CA LYS A 663 0.50 8.55 -19.25
C LYS A 663 0.71 9.34 -17.96
N LEU A 664 0.38 10.63 -17.94
CA LEU A 664 0.50 11.49 -16.75
C LEU A 664 -0.52 11.12 -15.65
N ILE A 665 -1.74 10.72 -16.00
CA ILE A 665 -2.73 10.17 -15.05
C ILE A 665 -2.24 8.86 -14.41
N GLY A 666 -1.59 7.97 -15.18
CA GLY A 666 -0.98 6.73 -14.67
C GLY A 666 0.17 7.01 -13.72
N LEU A 667 1.11 7.87 -14.15
CA LEU A 667 2.27 8.31 -13.36
C LEU A 667 1.84 8.96 -12.03
N LEU A 668 0.91 9.92 -12.07
CA LEU A 668 0.38 10.59 -10.87
C LEU A 668 -0.44 9.66 -9.95
N ARG A 669 -0.86 8.48 -10.44
CA ARG A 669 -1.50 7.43 -9.63
C ARG A 669 -0.51 6.43 -9.04
N GLY A 670 0.78 6.50 -9.39
CA GLY A 670 1.75 5.46 -9.06
C GLY A 670 1.45 4.12 -9.73
N LYS A 671 0.69 4.14 -10.84
CA LYS A 671 0.36 2.93 -11.60
C LYS A 671 1.33 2.77 -12.77
N LYS A 672 1.84 1.54 -12.92
CA LYS A 672 2.40 1.09 -14.20
C LYS A 672 1.31 1.25 -15.26
N MET A 673 1.70 1.74 -16.44
CA MET A 673 0.80 1.90 -17.60
C MET A 673 0.08 0.59 -17.89
N GLY A 674 -1.21 0.67 -18.20
CA GLY A 674 -2.03 -0.49 -18.53
C GLY A 674 -1.52 -1.26 -19.76
N ILE A 675 -1.93 -2.52 -19.91
CA ILE A 675 -1.48 -3.38 -21.02
C ILE A 675 -1.99 -2.84 -22.36
N TYR A 676 -3.24 -2.35 -22.39
CA TYR A 676 -3.88 -1.76 -23.57
C TYR A 676 -3.73 -0.23 -23.61
N GLU A 677 -3.51 0.41 -22.46
CA GLU A 677 -3.13 1.83 -22.37
C GLU A 677 -1.71 2.10 -22.90
N GLY A 678 -0.82 1.10 -22.87
CA GLY A 678 0.55 1.17 -23.37
C GLY A 678 0.79 0.57 -24.76
N ASP A 679 -0.22 -0.01 -25.40
CA ASP A 679 -0.12 -0.67 -26.71
C ASP A 679 -0.59 0.26 -27.85
N PRO A 680 0.27 0.60 -28.82
CA PRO A 680 -0.10 1.42 -29.98
C PRO A 680 -1.23 0.86 -30.85
N GLU A 681 -1.53 -0.44 -30.78
CA GLU A 681 -2.68 -1.01 -31.52
C GLU A 681 -4.04 -0.71 -30.88
N TRP A 682 -4.10 0.07 -29.78
CA TRP A 682 -5.33 0.39 -29.05
C TRP A 682 -5.63 1.89 -28.88
N ASP A 683 -4.82 2.79 -29.44
CA ASP A 683 -4.97 4.25 -29.29
C ASP A 683 -6.28 4.85 -29.86
N ASP A 684 -6.87 4.25 -30.89
CA ASP A 684 -8.16 4.67 -31.44
C ASP A 684 -9.33 4.31 -30.51
N VAL A 685 -9.12 3.35 -29.59
CA VAL A 685 -10.13 2.83 -28.67
C VAL A 685 -10.12 3.59 -27.35
N VAL A 686 -11.29 4.11 -26.97
CA VAL A 686 -11.51 4.76 -25.68
C VAL A 686 -12.17 3.75 -24.73
N PRO A 687 -11.48 3.24 -23.68
CA PRO A 687 -12.05 2.26 -22.77
C PRO A 687 -13.26 2.82 -22.01
N ILE A 688 -14.31 2.01 -21.92
CA ILE A 688 -15.56 2.34 -21.21
C ILE A 688 -15.50 1.73 -19.80
N PRO A 689 -15.41 2.52 -18.72
CA PRO A 689 -15.35 1.99 -17.36
C PRO A 689 -16.64 1.24 -16.98
N GLN A 690 -16.57 0.46 -15.90
CA GLN A 690 -17.78 -0.13 -15.31
C GLN A 690 -18.51 0.94 -14.50
N ASP A 691 -19.82 1.04 -14.69
CA ASP A 691 -20.72 1.82 -13.85
C ASP A 691 -21.68 0.85 -13.15
N ASP A 692 -21.52 0.71 -11.83
CA ASP A 692 -22.40 -0.09 -10.97
C ASP A 692 -23.48 0.77 -10.28
N GLY A 693 -23.43 2.10 -10.44
CA GLY A 693 -24.28 3.08 -9.74
C GLY A 693 -23.84 3.41 -8.30
N GLU A 694 -24.36 4.53 -7.79
CA GLU A 694 -24.11 4.96 -6.41
C GLU A 694 -24.79 4.01 -5.40
N GLY A 695 -24.00 3.50 -4.43
CA GLY A 695 -24.50 2.55 -3.42
C GLY A 695 -24.67 1.10 -3.90
N ALA A 696 -23.97 0.70 -4.98
CA ALA A 696 -24.01 -0.64 -5.55
C ALA A 696 -23.84 -1.77 -4.51
N LEU A 697 -24.79 -2.71 -4.50
CA LEU A 697 -24.71 -3.91 -3.67
C LEU A 697 -23.75 -4.94 -4.29
N ALA A 698 -22.84 -5.47 -3.46
CA ALA A 698 -21.84 -6.47 -3.85
C ALA A 698 -20.90 -6.04 -5.00
N GLN A 699 -20.54 -4.74 -5.06
CA GLN A 699 -19.48 -4.25 -5.93
C GLN A 699 -18.17 -5.04 -5.68
N ILE A 700 -17.55 -5.51 -6.77
CA ILE A 700 -16.32 -6.30 -6.73
C ILE A 700 -15.12 -5.37 -6.89
N ALA A 701 -14.18 -5.44 -5.95
CA ALA A 701 -12.87 -4.80 -6.09
C ALA A 701 -12.01 -5.61 -7.09
N TYR A 702 -12.25 -5.39 -8.38
CA TYR A 702 -11.48 -6.00 -9.47
C TYR A 702 -10.00 -5.58 -9.42
N THR A 703 -9.11 -6.43 -9.96
CA THR A 703 -7.74 -6.01 -10.27
C THR A 703 -7.74 -4.97 -11.38
N ASP A 704 -6.75 -4.09 -11.37
CA ASP A 704 -6.65 -2.98 -12.32
C ASP A 704 -6.57 -3.44 -13.78
N GLU A 705 -5.79 -4.50 -14.03
CA GLU A 705 -5.65 -5.21 -15.30
C GLU A 705 -6.98 -5.75 -15.82
N TYR A 706 -7.80 -6.38 -14.96
CA TYR A 706 -9.12 -6.87 -15.34
C TYR A 706 -10.11 -5.71 -15.59
N ALA A 707 -10.05 -4.66 -14.78
CA ALA A 707 -10.89 -3.47 -14.94
C ALA A 707 -10.57 -2.69 -16.23
N GLU A 708 -9.29 -2.61 -16.60
CA GLU A 708 -8.78 -2.08 -17.87
C GLU A 708 -9.26 -2.93 -19.05
N ALA A 709 -8.94 -4.23 -19.06
CA ALA A 709 -9.27 -5.14 -20.16
C ALA A 709 -10.79 -5.19 -20.42
N MET A 710 -11.59 -5.31 -19.36
CA MET A 710 -13.05 -5.20 -19.46
C MET A 710 -13.53 -3.82 -19.93
N GLY A 711 -12.73 -2.77 -19.73
CA GLY A 711 -12.98 -1.42 -20.23
C GLY A 711 -12.81 -1.30 -21.74
N TYR A 712 -11.71 -1.84 -22.27
CA TYR A 712 -11.51 -1.96 -23.71
C TYR A 712 -12.55 -2.90 -24.35
N LEU A 713 -12.93 -4.00 -23.68
CA LEU A 713 -13.97 -4.90 -24.17
C LEU A 713 -15.33 -4.19 -24.29
N ARG A 714 -15.74 -3.43 -23.27
CA ARG A 714 -16.98 -2.64 -23.35
C ARG A 714 -16.95 -1.61 -24.49
N ALA A 715 -15.78 -1.05 -24.81
CA ALA A 715 -15.61 -0.13 -25.93
C ALA A 715 -15.81 -0.81 -27.30
N VAL A 716 -15.10 -1.92 -27.57
CA VAL A 716 -15.24 -2.66 -28.84
C VAL A 716 -16.64 -3.30 -28.99
N MET A 717 -17.25 -3.74 -27.89
CA MET A 717 -18.65 -4.20 -27.90
C MET A 717 -19.64 -3.07 -28.22
N ALA A 718 -19.36 -1.83 -27.82
CA ALA A 718 -20.20 -0.67 -28.12
C ALA A 718 -20.06 -0.20 -29.59
N SER A 719 -18.85 -0.24 -30.16
CA SER A 719 -18.62 0.00 -31.59
C SER A 719 -19.06 -1.17 -32.48
N LYS A 720 -19.22 -2.37 -31.90
CA LYS A 720 -19.42 -3.66 -32.58
C LYS A 720 -18.24 -4.08 -33.45
N GLU A 721 -17.03 -3.80 -32.99
CA GLU A 721 -15.82 -4.18 -33.70
C GLU A 721 -15.56 -5.69 -33.64
N HIS A 722 -15.34 -6.30 -34.80
CA HIS A 722 -14.86 -7.67 -34.93
C HIS A 722 -13.54 -7.66 -35.70
N SER A 723 -12.43 -7.95 -35.01
CA SER A 723 -11.06 -7.80 -35.50
C SER A 723 -10.11 -8.80 -34.80
N PRO A 724 -8.87 -9.01 -35.29
CA PRO A 724 -7.88 -9.87 -34.62
C PRO A 724 -7.56 -9.43 -33.19
N ARG A 725 -7.33 -8.12 -32.95
CA ARG A 725 -7.07 -7.59 -31.60
C ARG A 725 -8.20 -7.87 -30.60
N VAL A 726 -9.45 -7.97 -31.06
CA VAL A 726 -10.59 -8.37 -30.22
C VAL A 726 -10.53 -9.86 -29.81
N LEU A 727 -9.91 -10.73 -30.61
CA LEU A 727 -9.63 -12.10 -30.18
C LEU A 727 -8.57 -12.11 -29.06
N GLU A 728 -7.45 -11.42 -29.25
CA GLU A 728 -6.37 -11.33 -28.24
C GLU A 728 -6.87 -10.73 -26.92
N LEU A 729 -7.68 -9.66 -26.99
CA LEU A 729 -8.37 -9.06 -25.84
C LEU A 729 -9.32 -10.05 -25.13
N THR A 730 -10.15 -10.79 -25.89
CA THR A 730 -11.08 -11.75 -25.28
C THR A 730 -10.36 -12.96 -24.69
N GLU A 731 -9.23 -13.38 -25.26
CA GLU A 731 -8.36 -14.43 -24.74
C GLU A 731 -7.72 -14.03 -23.40
N HIS A 732 -7.11 -12.84 -23.32
CA HIS A 732 -6.56 -12.34 -22.07
C HIS A 732 -7.64 -12.23 -20.98
N ILE A 733 -8.83 -11.68 -21.29
CA ILE A 733 -9.94 -11.63 -20.32
C ILE A 733 -10.42 -13.03 -19.91
N ILE A 734 -10.38 -14.01 -20.81
CA ILE A 734 -10.70 -15.42 -20.50
C ILE A 734 -9.64 -16.04 -19.57
N SER A 735 -8.35 -15.70 -19.70
CA SER A 735 -7.32 -16.16 -18.77
C SER A 735 -7.50 -15.59 -17.34
N LEU A 736 -8.01 -14.35 -17.23
CA LEU A 736 -8.33 -13.71 -15.95
C LEU A 736 -9.66 -14.19 -15.33
N ASN A 737 -10.68 -14.43 -16.17
CA ASN A 737 -12.00 -14.89 -15.72
C ASN A 737 -12.69 -15.77 -16.79
N PRO A 738 -12.38 -17.08 -16.84
CA PRO A 738 -12.94 -17.96 -17.85
C PRO A 738 -14.45 -18.21 -17.65
N ALA A 739 -15.05 -17.81 -16.52
CA ALA A 739 -16.50 -17.95 -16.30
C ALA A 739 -17.33 -16.81 -16.94
N HIS A 740 -16.70 -15.77 -17.48
CA HIS A 740 -17.39 -14.57 -17.94
C HIS A 740 -18.09 -14.75 -19.30
N TYR A 741 -19.31 -15.32 -19.27
CA TYR A 741 -20.08 -15.74 -20.45
C TYR A 741 -20.22 -14.70 -21.58
N THR A 742 -20.28 -13.40 -21.26
CA THR A 742 -20.36 -12.32 -22.27
C THR A 742 -19.11 -12.27 -23.15
N VAL A 743 -17.93 -12.58 -22.61
CA VAL A 743 -16.65 -12.55 -23.33
C VAL A 743 -16.60 -13.68 -24.34
N TRP A 744 -16.97 -14.90 -23.93
CA TRP A 744 -17.08 -16.06 -24.82
C TRP A 744 -18.07 -15.85 -25.97
N LEU A 745 -19.25 -15.29 -25.68
CA LEU A 745 -20.23 -14.97 -26.73
C LEU A 745 -19.70 -13.91 -27.70
N TYR A 746 -18.94 -12.92 -27.23
CA TYR A 746 -18.33 -11.92 -28.11
C TYR A 746 -17.16 -12.49 -28.92
N ARG A 747 -16.32 -13.36 -28.33
CA ARG A 747 -15.27 -14.10 -29.03
C ARG A 747 -15.85 -14.96 -30.15
N ALA A 748 -16.88 -15.76 -29.86
CA ALA A 748 -17.59 -16.56 -30.87
C ALA A 748 -18.13 -15.68 -32.01
N SER A 749 -18.79 -14.56 -31.67
CA SER A 749 -19.28 -13.60 -32.67
C SER A 749 -18.15 -13.02 -33.54
N THR A 750 -16.99 -12.70 -32.94
CA THR A 750 -15.82 -12.17 -33.65
C THR A 750 -15.18 -13.20 -34.57
N LEU A 751 -14.93 -14.42 -34.08
CA LEU A 751 -14.37 -15.53 -34.86
C LEU A 751 -15.18 -15.78 -36.14
N PHE A 752 -16.50 -15.88 -36.01
CA PHE A 752 -17.41 -16.10 -37.14
C PHE A 752 -17.51 -14.87 -38.06
N ALA A 753 -17.47 -13.64 -37.52
CA ALA A 753 -17.53 -12.42 -38.31
C ALA A 753 -16.26 -12.20 -39.17
N ILE A 754 -15.08 -12.55 -38.66
CA ILE A 754 -13.80 -12.42 -39.39
C ILE A 754 -13.43 -13.68 -40.20
N SER A 755 -14.23 -14.75 -40.14
CA SER A 755 -13.95 -16.07 -40.73
C SER A 755 -12.61 -16.70 -40.26
N SER A 756 -12.34 -16.62 -38.95
CA SER A 756 -11.13 -17.21 -38.34
C SER A 756 -11.17 -18.76 -38.38
N PRO A 757 -10.02 -19.47 -38.52
CA PRO A 757 -9.98 -20.93 -38.55
C PRO A 757 -10.52 -21.55 -37.25
N ILE A 758 -11.51 -22.43 -37.36
CA ILE A 758 -12.15 -23.06 -36.20
C ILE A 758 -11.21 -24.10 -35.56
N GLU A 759 -10.33 -24.70 -36.36
CA GLU A 759 -9.34 -25.69 -35.95
C GLU A 759 -8.25 -25.11 -35.04
N GLU A 760 -7.86 -23.85 -35.28
CA GLU A 760 -6.91 -23.11 -34.45
C GLU A 760 -7.55 -22.74 -33.10
N GLU A 761 -8.78 -22.23 -33.11
CA GLU A 761 -9.56 -21.96 -31.89
C GLU A 761 -9.89 -23.24 -31.10
N LEU A 762 -10.18 -24.36 -31.78
CA LEU A 762 -10.37 -25.67 -31.13
C LEU A 762 -9.07 -26.17 -30.48
N THR A 763 -7.91 -25.82 -31.04
CA THR A 763 -6.61 -26.12 -30.45
C THR A 763 -6.39 -25.29 -29.19
N TRP A 764 -6.55 -23.96 -29.28
CA TRP A 764 -6.45 -23.03 -28.15
C TRP A 764 -7.40 -23.40 -27.00
N VAL A 765 -8.67 -23.69 -27.30
CA VAL A 765 -9.66 -24.03 -26.27
C VAL A 765 -9.44 -25.42 -25.67
N ASN A 766 -8.55 -26.27 -26.21
CA ASN A 766 -8.09 -27.48 -25.51
C ASN A 766 -7.28 -27.10 -24.27
N ASP A 767 -6.31 -26.20 -24.43
CA ASP A 767 -5.38 -25.81 -23.36
C ASP A 767 -6.11 -25.06 -22.24
N VAL A 768 -6.94 -24.07 -22.62
CA VAL A 768 -7.81 -23.33 -21.68
C VAL A 768 -8.73 -24.30 -20.90
N ALA A 769 -9.22 -25.37 -21.53
CA ALA A 769 -10.08 -26.37 -20.90
C ALA A 769 -9.33 -27.37 -19.99
N LEU A 770 -8.07 -27.70 -20.31
CA LEU A 770 -7.22 -28.55 -19.47
C LEU A 770 -6.89 -27.86 -18.14
N GLU A 771 -6.64 -26.54 -18.19
CA GLU A 771 -6.46 -25.69 -17.02
C GLU A 771 -7.78 -25.48 -16.26
N ASN A 772 -8.87 -25.14 -16.97
CA ASN A 772 -10.12 -24.64 -16.38
C ASN A 772 -11.28 -25.65 -16.47
N GLN A 773 -11.01 -26.92 -16.15
CA GLN A 773 -11.87 -28.08 -16.42
C GLN A 773 -13.35 -27.98 -16.03
N LYS A 774 -13.71 -27.15 -15.03
CA LYS A 774 -15.03 -27.11 -14.36
C LYS A 774 -15.75 -25.80 -14.62
N ASN A 775 -15.94 -25.52 -15.90
CA ASN A 775 -16.43 -24.26 -16.45
C ASN A 775 -17.52 -24.54 -17.50
N TYR A 776 -18.66 -23.85 -17.46
CA TYR A 776 -19.74 -24.10 -18.42
C TYR A 776 -19.51 -23.44 -19.78
N GLN A 777 -18.85 -22.29 -19.78
CA GLN A 777 -18.66 -21.41 -20.93
C GLN A 777 -17.73 -22.05 -21.97
N ILE A 778 -16.62 -22.65 -21.53
CA ILE A 778 -15.67 -23.42 -22.35
C ILE A 778 -16.39 -24.51 -23.16
N TRP A 779 -17.17 -25.37 -22.49
CA TRP A 779 -17.85 -26.48 -23.17
C TRP A 779 -19.03 -26.02 -24.03
N HIS A 780 -19.67 -24.89 -23.70
CA HIS A 780 -20.67 -24.28 -24.56
C HIS A 780 -20.03 -23.64 -25.82
N HIS A 781 -18.92 -22.94 -25.68
CA HIS A 781 -18.16 -22.38 -26.80
C HIS A 781 -17.70 -23.49 -27.75
N ARG A 782 -17.15 -24.59 -27.21
CA ARG A 782 -16.80 -25.78 -28.01
C ARG A 782 -18.00 -26.41 -28.72
N GLN A 783 -19.22 -26.30 -28.19
CA GLN A 783 -20.43 -26.69 -28.94
C GLN A 783 -20.73 -25.74 -30.11
N LEU A 784 -20.58 -24.42 -29.92
CA LEU A 784 -20.76 -23.44 -31.00
C LEU A 784 -19.75 -23.67 -32.14
N LEU A 785 -18.50 -23.98 -31.82
CA LEU A 785 -17.46 -24.29 -32.80
C LEU A 785 -17.80 -25.56 -33.60
N ILE A 786 -18.20 -26.65 -32.94
CA ILE A 786 -18.62 -27.89 -33.64
C ILE A 786 -19.95 -27.68 -34.41
N ASP A 787 -20.88 -26.86 -33.89
CA ASP A 787 -22.12 -26.55 -34.59
C ASP A 787 -21.90 -25.72 -35.86
N ALA A 788 -20.88 -24.85 -35.89
CA ALA A 788 -20.44 -24.08 -37.05
C ALA A 788 -19.56 -24.86 -38.03
N LEU A 789 -18.67 -25.73 -37.54
CA LEU A 789 -17.77 -26.54 -38.38
C LEU A 789 -18.48 -27.71 -39.07
N TYR A 790 -19.33 -28.45 -38.35
CA TYR A 790 -19.97 -29.68 -38.84
C TYR A 790 -20.72 -29.53 -40.19
N PRO A 791 -21.44 -28.43 -40.50
CA PRO A 791 -22.08 -28.23 -41.80
C PRO A 791 -21.14 -28.07 -43.00
N SER A 792 -19.83 -27.83 -42.78
CA SER A 792 -18.84 -27.74 -43.86
C SER A 792 -18.22 -29.10 -44.23
N ILE A 793 -18.21 -30.04 -43.28
CA ILE A 793 -17.63 -31.38 -43.41
C ILE A 793 -18.38 -32.14 -44.50
N SER A 794 -17.65 -32.53 -45.55
CA SER A 794 -18.23 -33.07 -46.79
C SER A 794 -17.86 -34.53 -47.05
N SER A 795 -16.80 -35.04 -46.40
CA SER A 795 -16.35 -36.43 -46.50
C SER A 795 -16.49 -37.22 -45.19
N PRO A 796 -16.71 -38.55 -45.24
CA PRO A 796 -16.61 -39.42 -44.08
C PRO A 796 -15.24 -39.38 -43.39
N GLU A 797 -14.17 -39.16 -44.15
CA GLU A 797 -12.79 -39.10 -43.68
C GLU A 797 -12.54 -37.87 -42.79
N GLU A 798 -13.01 -36.69 -43.20
CA GLU A 798 -12.97 -35.46 -42.38
C GLU A 798 -13.80 -35.61 -41.09
N LEU A 799 -15.00 -36.19 -41.18
CA LEU A 799 -15.83 -36.46 -40.00
C LEU A 799 -15.13 -37.40 -39.02
N LYS A 800 -14.49 -38.47 -39.52
CA LYS A 800 -13.76 -39.41 -38.69
C LYS A 800 -12.50 -38.79 -38.05
N ALA A 801 -11.81 -37.91 -38.76
CA ALA A 801 -10.70 -37.14 -38.20
C ALA A 801 -11.15 -36.24 -37.04
N LEU A 802 -12.30 -35.57 -37.17
CA LEU A 802 -12.88 -34.77 -36.08
C LEU A 802 -13.35 -35.63 -34.91
N GLU A 803 -14.03 -36.76 -35.16
CA GLU A 803 -14.41 -37.73 -34.12
C GLU A 803 -13.21 -38.16 -33.27
N ASP A 804 -12.10 -38.52 -33.92
CA ASP A 804 -10.93 -39.08 -33.23
C ASP A 804 -10.08 -37.99 -32.56
N SER A 805 -10.09 -36.75 -33.07
CA SER A 805 -9.57 -35.57 -32.37
C SER A 805 -10.33 -35.31 -31.07
N GLU A 806 -11.66 -35.17 -31.13
CA GLU A 806 -12.50 -34.94 -29.95
C GLU A 806 -12.42 -36.12 -28.95
N ARG A 807 -12.35 -37.36 -29.44
CA ARG A 807 -12.14 -38.56 -28.61
C ARG A 807 -10.80 -38.53 -27.89
N THR A 808 -9.74 -38.08 -28.55
CA THR A 808 -8.40 -37.95 -27.96
C THR A 808 -8.40 -36.88 -26.88
N PHE A 809 -8.94 -35.69 -27.17
CA PHE A 809 -9.03 -34.60 -26.20
C PHE A 809 -9.91 -34.95 -24.98
N MET A 810 -11.10 -35.52 -25.19
CA MET A 810 -11.93 -36.01 -24.08
C MET A 810 -11.22 -37.09 -23.23
N THR A 811 -10.35 -37.90 -23.83
CA THR A 811 -9.57 -38.90 -23.08
C THR A 811 -8.55 -38.23 -22.16
N GLN A 812 -7.82 -37.21 -22.65
CA GLN A 812 -6.92 -36.41 -21.81
C GLN A 812 -7.66 -35.76 -20.63
N MET A 813 -8.84 -35.20 -20.87
CA MET A 813 -9.69 -34.63 -19.82
C MET A 813 -10.14 -35.70 -18.78
N PHE A 814 -10.52 -36.89 -19.22
CA PHE A 814 -10.92 -37.99 -18.32
C PHE A 814 -9.75 -38.65 -17.58
N ASP A 815 -8.51 -38.52 -18.05
CA ASP A 815 -7.33 -38.94 -17.30
C ASP A 815 -6.99 -37.97 -16.16
N GLN A 816 -7.44 -36.70 -16.23
CA GLN A 816 -7.37 -35.76 -15.10
C GLN A 816 -8.58 -35.85 -14.16
N ASP A 817 -9.81 -35.80 -14.68
CA ASP A 817 -11.04 -36.05 -13.90
C ASP A 817 -12.03 -36.93 -14.69
N SER A 818 -11.98 -38.24 -14.44
CA SER A 818 -12.84 -39.24 -15.10
C SER A 818 -14.34 -39.09 -14.77
N LYS A 819 -14.70 -38.16 -13.89
CA LYS A 819 -16.07 -37.92 -13.38
C LYS A 819 -16.55 -36.50 -13.72
N ASN A 820 -15.76 -35.71 -14.44
CA ASN A 820 -16.10 -34.35 -14.86
C ASN A 820 -17.42 -34.30 -15.65
N TYR A 821 -18.42 -33.67 -15.06
CA TYR A 821 -19.78 -33.59 -15.59
C TYR A 821 -19.86 -32.90 -16.95
N HIS A 822 -19.09 -31.83 -17.17
CA HIS A 822 -19.13 -31.05 -18.41
C HIS A 822 -18.64 -31.89 -19.60
N VAL A 823 -17.54 -32.64 -19.43
CA VAL A 823 -17.00 -33.54 -20.46
C VAL A 823 -17.99 -34.65 -20.78
N TRP A 824 -18.64 -35.25 -19.77
CA TRP A 824 -19.68 -36.26 -19.99
C TRP A 824 -20.91 -35.70 -20.73
N CYS A 825 -21.38 -34.50 -20.39
CA CYS A 825 -22.48 -33.84 -21.11
C CYS A 825 -22.10 -33.47 -22.55
N TYR A 826 -20.89 -32.95 -22.77
CA TYR A 826 -20.37 -32.64 -24.10
C TYR A 826 -20.23 -33.90 -24.96
N ARG A 827 -19.74 -34.99 -24.37
CA ARG A 827 -19.70 -36.32 -25.00
C ARG A 827 -21.08 -36.83 -25.42
N GLN A 828 -22.11 -36.62 -24.60
CA GLN A 828 -23.50 -36.95 -24.98
C GLN A 828 -24.05 -36.05 -26.10
N TYR A 829 -23.59 -34.79 -26.20
CA TYR A 829 -23.86 -33.94 -27.35
C TYR A 829 -23.19 -34.49 -28.61
N LEU A 830 -21.90 -34.83 -28.58
CA LEU A 830 -21.19 -35.39 -29.74
C LEU A 830 -21.80 -36.72 -30.22
N VAL A 831 -22.18 -37.61 -29.30
CA VAL A 831 -22.88 -38.87 -29.64
C VAL A 831 -24.19 -38.61 -30.39
N LYS A 832 -24.91 -37.53 -30.07
CA LYS A 832 -26.14 -37.12 -30.80
C LYS A 832 -25.79 -36.43 -32.13
N LYS A 833 -24.85 -35.49 -32.12
CA LYS A 833 -24.42 -34.67 -33.26
C LYS A 833 -23.87 -35.52 -34.41
N PHE A 834 -23.02 -36.49 -34.10
CA PHE A 834 -22.38 -37.41 -35.06
C PHE A 834 -23.05 -38.80 -35.11
N ASN A 835 -24.19 -38.99 -34.43
CA ASN A 835 -24.97 -40.25 -34.41
C ASN A 835 -24.18 -41.51 -33.95
N LEU A 836 -23.31 -41.37 -32.95
CA LEU A 836 -22.37 -42.42 -32.50
C LEU A 836 -23.02 -43.53 -31.65
N PHE A 837 -24.34 -43.55 -31.46
CA PHE A 837 -25.05 -44.52 -30.62
C PHE A 837 -24.79 -45.99 -30.97
N SER A 838 -24.48 -46.27 -32.25
CA SER A 838 -24.16 -47.61 -32.74
C SER A 838 -22.67 -47.81 -33.01
N SER A 839 -21.80 -46.85 -32.64
CA SER A 839 -20.35 -47.00 -32.74
C SER A 839 -19.82 -48.01 -31.71
N SER A 840 -19.19 -49.07 -32.21
CA SER A 840 -18.57 -50.07 -31.31
C SER A 840 -17.41 -49.49 -30.51
N GLU A 841 -16.76 -48.44 -30.99
CA GLU A 841 -15.62 -47.77 -30.33
C GLU A 841 -16.08 -47.00 -29.10
N GLU A 842 -17.21 -46.31 -29.22
CA GLU A 842 -17.79 -45.53 -28.13
C GLU A 842 -18.14 -46.45 -26.94
N LEU A 843 -18.87 -47.54 -27.17
CA LEU A 843 -19.20 -48.50 -26.11
C LEU A 843 -17.95 -49.16 -25.50
N LYS A 844 -16.97 -49.58 -26.32
CA LYS A 844 -15.68 -50.15 -25.85
C LYS A 844 -14.91 -49.18 -24.95
N SER A 845 -14.90 -47.89 -25.29
CA SER A 845 -14.18 -46.89 -24.49
C SER A 845 -14.82 -46.63 -23.13
N VAL A 846 -16.15 -46.76 -23.01
CA VAL A 846 -16.86 -46.73 -21.71
C VAL A 846 -16.55 -47.98 -20.90
N GLU A 847 -16.46 -49.15 -21.53
CA GLU A 847 -16.00 -50.37 -20.86
C GLU A 847 -14.55 -50.25 -20.37
N LEU A 848 -13.66 -49.59 -21.11
CA LEU A 848 -12.29 -49.32 -20.67
C LEU A 848 -12.29 -48.44 -19.40
N LEU A 849 -13.11 -47.37 -19.37
CA LEU A 849 -13.25 -46.51 -18.20
C LEU A 849 -13.87 -47.24 -16.99
N LEU A 850 -14.81 -48.16 -17.21
CA LEU A 850 -15.38 -49.01 -16.16
C LEU A 850 -14.42 -50.10 -15.68
N ARG A 851 -13.49 -50.59 -16.52
CA ARG A 851 -12.37 -51.45 -16.10
C ARG A 851 -11.28 -50.68 -15.34
N LYS A 852 -11.16 -49.36 -15.56
CA LYS A 852 -10.25 -48.46 -14.82
C LYS A 852 -10.81 -48.07 -13.45
N ASP A 853 -12.10 -47.75 -13.38
CA ASP A 853 -12.85 -47.59 -12.12
C ASP A 853 -14.30 -48.07 -12.25
N VAL A 854 -14.58 -49.27 -11.73
CA VAL A 854 -15.93 -49.86 -11.69
C VAL A 854 -16.91 -49.03 -10.83
N ARG A 855 -16.42 -48.12 -9.98
CA ARG A 855 -17.22 -47.16 -9.18
C ARG A 855 -17.44 -45.82 -9.88
N ASN A 856 -17.07 -45.70 -11.17
CA ASN A 856 -17.33 -44.49 -11.95
C ASN A 856 -18.81 -44.42 -12.39
N ASN A 857 -19.65 -43.83 -11.53
CA ASN A 857 -21.07 -43.66 -11.79
C ASN A 857 -21.37 -42.88 -13.08
N SER A 858 -20.51 -41.94 -13.48
CA SER A 858 -20.67 -41.18 -14.72
C SER A 858 -20.50 -42.06 -15.95
N ALA A 859 -19.54 -43.00 -15.94
CA ALA A 859 -19.37 -44.00 -16.99
C ALA A 859 -20.55 -45.01 -17.02
N TRP A 860 -21.09 -45.43 -15.86
CA TRP A 860 -22.32 -46.23 -15.82
C TRP A 860 -23.52 -45.48 -16.41
N SER A 861 -23.66 -44.18 -16.09
CA SER A 861 -24.72 -43.32 -16.62
C SER A 861 -24.60 -43.13 -18.14
N HIS A 862 -23.38 -42.91 -18.65
CA HIS A 862 -23.14 -42.81 -20.10
C HIS A 862 -23.37 -44.16 -20.81
N ARG A 863 -23.01 -45.31 -20.20
CA ARG A 863 -23.40 -46.63 -20.72
C ARG A 863 -24.92 -46.78 -20.78
N PHE A 864 -25.66 -46.30 -19.77
CA PHE A 864 -27.12 -46.35 -19.76
C PHE A 864 -27.71 -45.51 -20.89
N PHE A 865 -27.19 -44.30 -21.10
CA PHE A 865 -27.57 -43.44 -22.22
C PHE A 865 -27.26 -44.07 -23.59
N LEU A 866 -26.06 -44.61 -23.81
CA LEU A 866 -25.68 -45.23 -25.08
C LEU A 866 -26.57 -46.42 -25.46
N VAL A 867 -26.97 -47.25 -24.49
CA VAL A 867 -27.83 -48.41 -24.75
C VAL A 867 -29.30 -48.02 -24.78
N PHE A 868 -29.80 -47.31 -23.77
CA PHE A 868 -31.24 -47.04 -23.57
C PHE A 868 -31.69 -45.67 -24.12
N SER A 869 -30.95 -45.11 -25.06
CA SER A 869 -31.37 -43.97 -25.89
C SER A 869 -30.94 -44.10 -27.35
N ASN A 870 -30.54 -45.30 -27.80
CA ASN A 870 -30.14 -45.54 -29.20
C ASN A 870 -31.38 -45.50 -30.13
N PRO A 871 -31.44 -44.59 -31.13
CA PRO A 871 -32.61 -44.46 -32.01
C PRO A 871 -32.97 -45.71 -32.83
N ALA A 872 -32.03 -46.66 -33.02
CA ALA A 872 -32.27 -47.87 -33.80
C ALA A 872 -33.21 -48.88 -33.12
N TYR A 873 -33.31 -48.87 -31.78
CA TYR A 873 -34.11 -49.83 -31.02
C TYR A 873 -34.76 -49.26 -29.73
N CYS A 874 -34.69 -47.95 -29.49
CA CYS A 874 -35.47 -47.29 -28.43
C CYS A 874 -36.66 -46.50 -29.01
N THR A 875 -37.62 -46.19 -28.15
CA THR A 875 -38.75 -45.30 -28.43
C THR A 875 -38.37 -43.87 -28.08
N GLU A 876 -38.46 -42.97 -29.06
CA GLU A 876 -38.17 -41.55 -28.89
C GLU A 876 -38.99 -40.95 -27.74
N GLY A 877 -38.35 -40.16 -26.88
CA GLY A 877 -38.96 -39.54 -25.71
C GLY A 877 -39.24 -40.48 -24.51
N SER A 878 -38.99 -41.80 -24.61
CA SER A 878 -39.22 -42.74 -23.49
C SER A 878 -38.29 -42.47 -22.31
N LYS A 879 -38.84 -42.01 -21.16
CA LYS A 879 -38.02 -41.59 -20.00
C LYS A 879 -37.21 -42.75 -19.42
N ALA A 880 -36.10 -42.45 -18.75
CA ALA A 880 -35.23 -43.44 -18.11
C ALA A 880 -35.97 -44.37 -17.12
N THR A 881 -37.07 -43.91 -16.54
CA THR A 881 -37.92 -44.66 -15.59
C THR A 881 -39.09 -45.41 -16.24
N GLU A 882 -39.25 -45.35 -17.55
CA GLU A 882 -40.39 -45.93 -18.29
C GLU A 882 -39.96 -47.16 -19.09
N TYR A 883 -40.83 -48.18 -19.08
CA TYR A 883 -40.70 -49.39 -19.91
C TYR A 883 -40.74 -49.02 -21.40
N ASP A 884 -39.89 -49.66 -22.20
CA ASP A 884 -39.82 -49.46 -23.64
C ASP A 884 -39.82 -50.79 -24.39
N ALA A 885 -40.97 -51.12 -24.97
CA ALA A 885 -41.24 -52.40 -25.62
C ALA A 885 -40.46 -52.65 -26.93
N LYS A 886 -39.62 -51.71 -27.38
CA LYS A 886 -38.71 -51.91 -28.52
C LYS A 886 -37.37 -52.54 -28.13
N ILE A 887 -36.99 -52.49 -26.84
CA ILE A 887 -35.73 -53.08 -26.37
C ILE A 887 -35.88 -54.61 -26.37
N SER A 888 -35.01 -55.31 -27.10
CA SER A 888 -35.05 -56.77 -27.18
C SER A 888 -34.45 -57.44 -25.93
N ASP A 889 -34.90 -58.66 -25.64
CA ASP A 889 -34.44 -59.42 -24.47
C ASP A 889 -32.92 -59.71 -24.52
N GLU A 890 -32.32 -59.88 -25.70
CA GLU A 890 -30.87 -60.10 -25.85
C GLU A 890 -30.04 -58.88 -25.40
N ILE A 891 -30.57 -57.67 -25.57
CA ILE A 891 -29.94 -56.44 -25.08
C ILE A 891 -30.06 -56.36 -23.55
N LEU A 892 -31.22 -56.72 -23.00
CA LEU A 892 -31.44 -56.76 -21.55
C LEU A 892 -30.54 -57.79 -20.87
N ASP A 893 -30.45 -59.01 -21.41
CA ASP A 893 -29.61 -60.07 -20.87
C ASP A 893 -28.11 -59.72 -20.95
N ARG A 894 -27.66 -59.12 -22.05
CA ARG A 894 -26.27 -58.61 -22.17
C ARG A 894 -25.94 -57.60 -21.06
N GLU A 895 -26.82 -56.64 -20.79
CA GLU A 895 -26.59 -55.63 -19.76
C GLU A 895 -26.77 -56.16 -18.33
N ILE A 896 -27.63 -57.16 -18.12
CA ILE A 896 -27.75 -57.87 -16.84
C ILE A 896 -26.47 -58.64 -16.54
N GLU A 897 -25.91 -59.42 -17.48
CA GLU A 897 -24.68 -60.19 -17.24
C GLU A 897 -23.45 -59.28 -17.08
N PHE A 898 -23.33 -58.21 -17.86
CA PHE A 898 -22.28 -57.20 -17.67
C PHE A 898 -22.34 -56.58 -16.26
N CYS A 899 -23.55 -56.30 -15.77
CA CYS A 899 -23.77 -55.74 -14.45
C CYS A 899 -23.49 -56.76 -13.31
N LYS A 900 -23.86 -58.04 -13.50
CA LYS A 900 -23.53 -59.14 -12.58
C LYS A 900 -22.01 -59.31 -12.41
N ALA A 901 -21.25 -59.27 -13.50
CA ALA A 901 -19.78 -59.34 -13.44
C ALA A 901 -19.20 -58.21 -12.57
N ALA A 902 -19.63 -56.96 -12.79
CA ALA A 902 -19.18 -55.81 -12.01
C ALA A 902 -19.60 -55.85 -10.52
N THR A 903 -20.74 -56.48 -10.20
CA THR A 903 -21.19 -56.66 -8.81
C THR A 903 -20.51 -57.84 -8.11
N PHE A 904 -20.06 -58.88 -8.82
CA PHE A 904 -19.15 -59.87 -8.25
C PHE A 904 -17.77 -59.29 -7.93
N GLU A 905 -17.25 -58.41 -8.77
CA GLU A 905 -15.97 -57.71 -8.53
C GLU A 905 -16.07 -56.74 -7.33
N ALA A 906 -17.15 -55.95 -7.25
CA ALA A 906 -17.32 -54.95 -6.20
C ALA A 906 -18.74 -55.00 -5.56
N PRO A 907 -19.05 -55.98 -4.69
CA PRO A 907 -20.41 -56.19 -4.17
C PRO A 907 -21.06 -54.98 -3.49
N GLN A 908 -20.26 -54.17 -2.79
CA GLN A 908 -20.71 -52.98 -2.05
C GLN A 908 -20.69 -51.68 -2.90
N ASN A 909 -20.42 -51.76 -4.20
CA ASN A 909 -20.47 -50.63 -5.13
C ASN A 909 -21.92 -50.33 -5.56
N GLN A 910 -22.45 -49.15 -5.24
CA GLN A 910 -23.85 -48.83 -5.55
C GLN A 910 -24.15 -48.71 -7.05
N SER A 911 -23.21 -48.21 -7.86
CA SER A 911 -23.48 -47.86 -9.27
C SER A 911 -24.06 -49.01 -10.12
N PRO A 912 -23.47 -50.23 -10.13
CA PRO A 912 -24.07 -51.34 -10.86
C PRO A 912 -25.41 -51.81 -10.26
N TRP A 913 -25.63 -51.79 -8.93
CA TRP A 913 -26.95 -52.10 -8.36
C TRP A 913 -28.04 -51.11 -8.82
N ASN A 914 -27.70 -49.81 -8.92
CA ASN A 914 -28.59 -48.80 -9.50
C ASN A 914 -28.81 -49.06 -11.01
N TYR A 915 -27.75 -49.38 -11.77
CA TYR A 915 -27.82 -49.70 -13.19
C TYR A 915 -28.72 -50.91 -13.45
N LEU A 916 -28.58 -51.99 -12.67
CA LEU A 916 -29.38 -53.21 -12.77
C LEU A 916 -30.89 -52.95 -12.57
N ARG A 917 -31.24 -52.13 -11.57
CA ARG A 917 -32.62 -51.66 -11.34
C ARG A 917 -33.14 -50.84 -12.53
N GLY A 918 -32.28 -50.05 -13.19
CA GLY A 918 -32.58 -49.31 -14.41
C GLY A 918 -32.85 -50.23 -15.62
N VAL A 919 -31.94 -51.17 -15.90
CA VAL A 919 -32.05 -52.16 -17.00
C VAL A 919 -33.35 -52.96 -16.87
N LEU A 920 -33.62 -53.52 -15.68
CA LEU A 920 -34.83 -54.29 -15.41
C LEU A 920 -36.10 -53.45 -15.64
N ARG A 921 -36.12 -52.20 -15.16
CA ARG A 921 -37.26 -51.29 -15.36
C ARG A 921 -37.47 -50.92 -16.83
N LYS A 922 -36.40 -50.61 -17.56
CA LYS A 922 -36.46 -50.31 -19.01
C LYS A 922 -37.00 -51.49 -19.82
N GLY A 923 -36.61 -52.71 -19.46
CA GLY A 923 -37.10 -53.97 -20.04
C GLY A 923 -38.40 -54.52 -19.46
N GLY A 924 -39.04 -53.84 -18.50
CA GLY A 924 -40.29 -54.30 -17.87
C GLY A 924 -40.14 -55.58 -17.02
N ARG A 925 -38.92 -56.04 -16.79
CA ARG A 925 -38.59 -57.25 -16.01
C ARG A 925 -38.65 -56.92 -14.50
N LYS A 926 -39.33 -57.77 -13.72
CA LYS A 926 -39.49 -57.61 -12.27
C LYS A 926 -38.19 -57.83 -11.49
N LEU A 927 -37.97 -57.11 -10.38
CA LEU A 927 -36.79 -57.29 -9.51
C LEU A 927 -36.71 -58.72 -8.94
N GLN A 928 -37.85 -59.35 -8.68
CA GLN A 928 -37.95 -60.74 -8.21
C GLN A 928 -37.24 -61.77 -9.12
N THR A 929 -36.95 -61.42 -10.38
CA THR A 929 -36.24 -62.30 -11.33
C THR A 929 -34.76 -62.51 -10.98
N LEU A 930 -34.14 -61.57 -10.25
CA LEU A 930 -32.73 -61.64 -9.85
C LEU A 930 -32.54 -61.88 -8.34
N GLU A 931 -33.58 -62.32 -7.63
CA GLU A 931 -33.49 -62.64 -6.19
C GLU A 931 -32.38 -63.66 -5.89
N PHE A 932 -32.26 -64.72 -6.68
CA PHE A 932 -31.23 -65.76 -6.46
C PHE A 932 -29.81 -65.15 -6.51
N PHE A 933 -29.55 -64.32 -7.52
CA PHE A 933 -28.29 -63.62 -7.69
C PHE A 933 -28.01 -62.64 -6.54
N ALA A 934 -28.98 -61.80 -6.16
CA ALA A 934 -28.81 -60.89 -5.03
C ALA A 934 -28.61 -61.63 -3.70
N SER A 935 -29.22 -62.82 -3.54
CA SER A 935 -29.06 -63.69 -2.36
C SER A 935 -27.66 -64.26 -2.20
N GLU A 936 -26.84 -64.32 -3.26
CA GLU A 936 -25.44 -64.75 -3.11
C GLU A 936 -24.64 -63.84 -2.17
N PHE A 937 -25.01 -62.55 -2.10
CA PHE A 937 -24.35 -61.56 -1.25
C PHE A 937 -25.00 -61.40 0.14
N VAL A 938 -26.10 -62.10 0.43
CA VAL A 938 -26.92 -61.89 1.63
C VAL A 938 -27.46 -63.21 2.19
N LYS A 939 -27.00 -63.61 3.38
CA LYS A 939 -27.53 -64.75 4.12
C LYS A 939 -28.09 -64.31 5.46
N ILE A 940 -29.40 -64.40 5.59
CA ILE A 940 -30.14 -64.15 6.84
C ILE A 940 -30.65 -65.52 7.33
N PRO A 941 -29.93 -66.21 8.23
CA PRO A 941 -30.39 -67.46 8.80
C PRO A 941 -31.53 -67.20 9.81
N LYS A 942 -32.36 -68.22 10.08
CA LYS A 942 -33.41 -68.13 11.12
C LYS A 942 -32.80 -68.06 12.53
N GLU A 943 -31.64 -68.67 12.73
CA GLU A 943 -30.88 -68.69 13.98
C GLU A 943 -29.38 -68.55 13.65
N GLY A 944 -28.64 -67.81 14.48
CA GLY A 944 -27.22 -67.51 14.26
C GLY A 944 -26.96 -66.10 13.72
N LYS A 945 -25.72 -65.85 13.29
CA LYS A 945 -25.26 -64.54 12.81
C LYS A 945 -25.47 -64.40 11.30
N GLU A 946 -25.91 -63.23 10.86
CA GLU A 946 -26.16 -62.91 9.46
C GLU A 946 -24.88 -62.49 8.70
N ASP A 947 -24.78 -62.93 7.44
CA ASP A 947 -23.64 -62.71 6.53
C ASP A 947 -24.12 -61.84 5.36
N VAL A 948 -23.96 -60.52 5.50
CA VAL A 948 -24.34 -59.51 4.51
C VAL A 948 -23.06 -58.92 3.92
N ARG A 949 -22.76 -59.32 2.69
CA ARG A 949 -21.59 -58.89 1.90
C ARG A 949 -21.87 -57.66 1.03
N SER A 950 -23.13 -57.26 0.91
CA SER A 950 -23.56 -55.99 0.31
C SER A 950 -24.86 -55.48 0.92
N SER A 951 -24.87 -54.24 1.43
CA SER A 951 -26.10 -53.57 1.85
C SER A 951 -26.99 -53.17 0.66
N HIS A 952 -26.43 -53.00 -0.54
CA HIS A 952 -27.21 -52.74 -1.76
C HIS A 952 -27.93 -53.99 -2.26
N ALA A 953 -27.33 -55.17 -2.12
CA ALA A 953 -28.03 -56.44 -2.35
C ALA A 953 -29.17 -56.65 -1.33
N LEU A 954 -28.96 -56.25 -0.07
CA LEU A 954 -30.00 -56.34 0.98
C LEU A 954 -31.20 -55.42 0.71
N ASP A 955 -30.97 -54.21 0.19
CA ASP A 955 -32.03 -53.31 -0.30
C ASP A 955 -32.72 -53.84 -1.57
N PHE A 956 -31.96 -54.42 -2.52
CA PHE A 956 -32.52 -55.07 -3.72
C PHE A 956 -33.43 -56.25 -3.34
N LEU A 957 -33.02 -57.06 -2.37
CA LEU A 957 -33.82 -58.18 -1.84
C LEU A 957 -35.06 -57.69 -1.08
N ALA A 958 -34.99 -56.58 -0.35
CA ALA A 958 -36.16 -56.00 0.30
C ALA A 958 -37.26 -55.64 -0.72
N ASP A 959 -36.89 -55.11 -1.90
CA ASP A 959 -37.85 -54.89 -2.99
C ASP A 959 -38.30 -56.19 -3.67
N ALA A 960 -37.37 -57.11 -3.97
CA ALA A 960 -37.70 -58.38 -4.64
C ALA A 960 -38.65 -59.26 -3.80
N TRP A 961 -38.48 -59.27 -2.48
CA TRP A 961 -39.39 -59.94 -1.54
C TRP A 961 -40.72 -59.20 -1.40
N ALA A 962 -40.73 -57.86 -1.44
CA ALA A 962 -41.97 -57.08 -1.47
C ALA A 962 -42.78 -57.32 -2.76
N GLU A 963 -42.14 -57.39 -3.93
CA GLU A 963 -42.79 -57.75 -5.21
C GLU A 963 -43.43 -59.16 -5.18
N LYS A 964 -42.85 -60.08 -4.41
CA LYS A 964 -43.39 -61.44 -4.18
C LYS A 964 -44.48 -61.50 -3.09
N GLY A 965 -44.69 -60.43 -2.32
CA GLY A 965 -45.58 -60.43 -1.15
C GLY A 965 -44.98 -61.05 0.11
N GLU A 966 -43.67 -61.32 0.16
CA GLU A 966 -42.95 -61.86 1.33
C GLU A 966 -42.62 -60.75 2.36
N VAL A 967 -43.66 -60.04 2.82
CA VAL A 967 -43.61 -58.83 3.65
C VAL A 967 -42.67 -58.95 4.85
N ASP A 968 -42.71 -60.05 5.60
CA ASP A 968 -41.88 -60.22 6.80
C ASP A 968 -40.38 -60.33 6.49
N LYS A 969 -40.00 -60.91 5.34
CA LYS A 969 -38.58 -60.97 4.92
C LYS A 969 -38.10 -59.58 4.50
N ALA A 970 -38.90 -58.90 3.67
CA ALA A 970 -38.62 -57.54 3.22
C ALA A 970 -38.50 -56.57 4.41
N ASP A 971 -39.41 -56.63 5.37
CA ASP A 971 -39.36 -55.83 6.59
C ASP A 971 -38.14 -56.14 7.47
N THR A 972 -37.74 -57.41 7.56
CA THR A 972 -36.53 -57.82 8.27
C THR A 972 -35.27 -57.25 7.61
N ALA A 973 -35.20 -57.25 6.27
CA ALA A 973 -34.11 -56.62 5.54
C ALA A 973 -34.06 -55.08 5.75
N LEU A 974 -35.21 -54.40 5.69
CA LEU A 974 -35.30 -52.96 5.95
C LEU A 974 -34.85 -52.61 7.37
N ARG A 975 -35.24 -53.41 8.38
CA ARG A 975 -34.75 -53.24 9.77
C ARG A 975 -33.25 -53.49 9.90
N LEU A 976 -32.71 -54.56 9.29
CA LEU A 976 -31.25 -54.82 9.28
C LEU A 976 -30.44 -53.70 8.62
N LEU A 977 -30.98 -53.05 7.58
CA LEU A 977 -30.39 -51.84 6.99
C LEU A 977 -30.38 -50.69 8.01
N GLY A 978 -31.53 -50.33 8.56
CA GLY A 978 -31.65 -49.20 9.50
C GLY A 978 -30.89 -49.39 10.81
N ASP A 979 -30.89 -50.58 11.38
CA ASP A 979 -30.31 -50.84 12.70
C ASP A 979 -28.81 -51.16 12.64
N LYS A 980 -28.30 -51.73 11.53
CA LYS A 980 -26.92 -52.23 11.42
C LYS A 980 -26.15 -51.82 10.17
N TYR A 981 -26.67 -52.11 8.97
CA TYR A 981 -25.87 -52.09 7.73
C TYR A 981 -25.83 -50.75 6.98
N ASP A 982 -26.74 -49.82 7.29
CA ASP A 982 -26.89 -48.54 6.61
C ASP A 982 -27.55 -47.49 7.52
N ARG A 983 -27.05 -47.42 8.76
CA ARG A 983 -27.66 -46.70 9.90
C ARG A 983 -27.88 -45.19 9.64
N ILE A 984 -27.09 -44.59 8.75
CA ILE A 984 -27.25 -43.18 8.34
C ILE A 984 -28.61 -42.91 7.66
N ARG A 985 -29.23 -43.92 7.03
CA ARG A 985 -30.56 -43.83 6.44
C ARG A 985 -31.65 -44.49 7.30
N LYS A 986 -31.43 -44.76 8.59
CA LYS A 986 -32.41 -45.44 9.47
C LYS A 986 -33.84 -44.88 9.34
N ASN A 987 -34.01 -43.56 9.40
CA ASN A 987 -35.33 -42.93 9.32
C ASN A 987 -36.07 -43.23 8.00
N TYR A 988 -35.33 -43.40 6.90
CA TYR A 988 -35.87 -43.81 5.58
C TYR A 988 -36.23 -45.30 5.55
N TRP A 989 -35.41 -46.17 6.16
CA TRP A 989 -35.70 -47.59 6.29
C TRP A 989 -36.89 -47.86 7.22
N ASP A 990 -36.99 -47.16 8.35
CA ASP A 990 -38.12 -47.18 9.27
C ASP A 990 -39.41 -46.68 8.58
N TRP A 991 -39.30 -45.67 7.70
CA TRP A 991 -40.42 -45.21 6.87
C TRP A 991 -40.85 -46.25 5.83
N ARG A 992 -39.90 -46.88 5.11
CA ARG A 992 -40.20 -47.98 4.18
C ARG A 992 -40.82 -49.18 4.89
N SER A 993 -40.38 -49.52 6.09
CA SER A 993 -40.95 -50.58 6.95
C SER A 993 -42.42 -50.29 7.30
N ARG A 994 -42.76 -49.03 7.65
CA ARG A 994 -44.15 -48.61 7.89
C ARG A 994 -45.01 -48.68 6.61
N LEU A 995 -44.48 -48.20 5.49
CA LEU A 995 -45.16 -48.19 4.19
C LEU A 995 -45.49 -49.62 3.71
N LEU A 996 -44.53 -50.54 3.83
CA LEU A 996 -44.67 -51.96 3.48
C LEU A 996 -45.77 -52.67 4.29
N LYS A 997 -46.06 -52.21 5.51
CA LYS A 997 -47.11 -52.73 6.40
C LYS A 997 -48.46 -52.00 6.26
N GLY A 998 -48.58 -51.04 5.35
CA GLY A 998 -49.80 -50.25 5.18
C GLY A 998 -50.10 -49.29 6.34
N GLY A 999 -49.10 -48.90 7.13
CA GLY A 999 -49.26 -47.97 8.24
C GLY A 999 -49.44 -46.52 7.79
N ASP A 1000 -50.40 -45.81 8.38
CA ASP A 1000 -50.69 -44.40 8.09
C ASP A 1000 -49.48 -43.49 8.35
N THR A 1001 -49.16 -42.62 7.39
CA THR A 1001 -48.05 -41.67 7.45
C THR A 1001 -48.50 -40.34 8.06
N GLY A 1002 -48.91 -40.39 9.33
CA GLY A 1002 -49.51 -39.27 10.03
C GLY A 1002 -48.70 -37.98 9.97
N GLY A 1003 -49.32 -36.91 9.45
CA GLY A 1003 -48.88 -35.52 9.59
C GLY A 1003 -47.71 -35.07 8.70
N GLY A 1004 -48.00 -34.75 7.43
CA GLY A 1004 -47.14 -33.88 6.62
C GLY A 1004 -46.87 -34.28 5.16
N VAL A 1005 -47.34 -35.44 4.71
CA VAL A 1005 -46.86 -36.07 3.45
C VAL A 1005 -47.78 -35.87 2.23
N GLU A 1006 -48.97 -35.27 2.35
CA GLU A 1006 -49.81 -34.96 1.17
C GLU A 1006 -49.11 -34.02 0.16
N GLY A 1007 -48.29 -33.09 0.64
CA GLY A 1007 -47.42 -32.25 -0.20
C GLY A 1007 -46.16 -32.96 -0.73
N LEU A 1008 -45.87 -34.19 -0.30
CA LEU A 1008 -44.64 -34.93 -0.61
C LEU A 1008 -44.88 -36.22 -1.41
N ALA A 1009 -46.05 -36.86 -1.31
CA ALA A 1009 -46.43 -37.96 -2.19
C ALA A 1009 -46.55 -37.51 -3.66
N GLY A 1010 -47.03 -36.28 -3.89
CA GLY A 1010 -46.95 -35.61 -5.19
C GLY A 1010 -45.50 -35.31 -5.58
N LYS A 1011 -44.77 -34.55 -4.74
CA LYS A 1011 -43.40 -34.11 -5.04
C LYS A 1011 -42.38 -35.25 -5.16
N MET A 1012 -42.56 -36.42 -4.55
CA MET A 1012 -41.64 -37.55 -4.75
C MET A 1012 -41.80 -38.22 -6.12
N LYS A 1013 -42.91 -37.98 -6.84
CA LYS A 1013 -43.04 -38.32 -8.26
C LYS A 1013 -42.25 -37.37 -9.18
N GLU A 1014 -41.87 -36.20 -8.67
CA GLU A 1014 -41.10 -35.17 -9.39
C GLU A 1014 -39.62 -35.18 -8.95
N MET A 1015 -39.32 -35.35 -7.65
CA MET A 1015 -37.97 -35.47 -7.09
C MET A 1015 -37.26 -36.79 -7.42
N SER A 1016 -37.89 -37.69 -8.17
CA SER A 1016 -37.24 -38.82 -8.86
C SER A 1016 -36.91 -38.54 -10.33
N VAL A 1017 -37.08 -37.29 -10.79
CA VAL A 1017 -36.80 -36.82 -12.15
C VAL A 1017 -35.53 -35.93 -12.19
N GLU A 1018 -35.13 -35.34 -11.06
CA GLU A 1018 -33.89 -34.54 -10.94
C GLU A 1018 -32.94 -35.10 -9.86
N LYS A 1019 -32.17 -36.14 -10.22
CA LYS A 1019 -30.90 -36.48 -9.54
C LYS A 1019 -30.01 -37.42 -10.35
#